data_AF-A0A8T5F617-F1
#
_entry.id   AF-A0A8T5F617-F1
#
_cell.length_a   1.000
_cell.length_b   1.000
_cell.length_c   1.000
_cell.angle_alpha   90.00
_cell.angle_beta   90.00
_cell.angle_gamma   90.00
#
_symmetry.space_group_name_H-M   'P 1'
#
loop_
_entity.id
_entity.type
_entity.pdbx_description
1 polymer ?
#
loop_
_entity_poly.entity_id
_entity_poly.type
_entity_poly.pdbx_seq_one_letter_code
_entity_poly.pdbx_strand_id
1 'polypeptide(L)'
;MLTGYKERIAVFLILVVVFSFFNIIAIAPKEVSAEVPYYCIQGKVNPDTGTRDYCFSGTSAELEGKCDGSISLGDVNSVSECQRVTCKPTEGQVCLSNVPKIKCEAEGGIPFNSPKESVPECQLGCCDTGGVCTVVENNECLGNFNAGQTNQILCSQSCSPSQLGCCEMVGDCSYTTLGQCDIGNSNVLDFYGGELCSGVTSCAARVDSHAYQACGDNNLQGETRHKIYFYDSAGNREELVKDCEYPDETCDDPDGKGGEIDAECRTTACVLEGDCPDCDIQEFLNGDSICLILHEGHFYNDGRSKGLIERVLTCNAGVVESTHDLDRDNEVCIEGSQTFGELTRRTSKVIDNNWGQCSSCGSGFDLDAFAFLPYLGAGIVALGSSCQEPIDWDFAGNWKLGEDCKDRGKVGDVEMCEYDHDLYAPIGSCNPIYPPAISTEDQCNKCGGGGDSFTNACTIEECNALGDCQFEHNNLDWNGLYNAGLLAVGTATAIVSIGWAVCSWIPGLCAAPPYWGTIMNILVTGGWWSAAYWVGFSLVVGQGATLANPDPRYDFAFRNEDDSINLAWGLALSNSIAKEIEEIGWVDPGMSSRGTSEGRALLLAVLSGISNPETFSSIVGALAAPIGRKMLSWGLERTIRNYLRDAAFAATDPASVIEAGIVNALKGQSGLSSGPFAIGEGAMEYAAEHAAQAYVGGVGIETASEVGALAGSEAAATETVKQAGSKLLTALQIIGALVSVYTVAQSLNTGNCRPEEAYINNDRCAQCGGGEGQWACTPIRCDILGGGDSVNNPIHCKFLPGDSPDEGVCEPLDVDDTALPNIVKVEATLFDSNDDYVRQEGPVDSNKLEITENFDWPELGKITLSIETNERANCKYSKNSETEYESMNAFDVGNYPLSNHVNITYTEEDKSEEDVRVYIKCEDLNGNKHAKTDDYNYLEVHFNERPDEFPPEVRIVSPGNNVRLPESTTQIEWIINVKENNGIAGCRYTQSGVSTYEEMESSFTLIGDVSCIGTDYTCTEYGTTLNLVDLEYLDMEELTGVEGAGRSYVFNMSCMDGAGNFNNPPLQMGFVVIPTFALTILSPIDGSESYESNPLIEVQTDSLTLCDYKMDGQEYNFSVDEPGFYYDYSIVHPDALSGSPSGTRHTLEVTCTDDAFNTVSESVEFYVIQDVNAPKLVSIYDKNSKLFVVLDEEATCTYHTSNVEETPMVPSVNTFKHQLSLDPDTLIYHISCLDVWNNELAFIVYV
;
A
#
# COMPACT_ATOMS: atom_id res chain seq x y z
N MET A 1 35.77 57.51 -30.92
CA MET A 1 35.26 56.35 -30.14
C MET A 1 34.77 55.22 -31.04
N LEU A 2 33.91 55.46 -32.03
CA LEU A 2 33.35 54.41 -32.90
C LEU A 2 34.33 53.59 -33.78
N THR A 3 35.62 53.92 -33.83
CA THR A 3 36.63 53.11 -34.54
C THR A 3 37.12 51.88 -33.77
N GLY A 4 37.01 51.87 -32.43
CA GLY A 4 37.55 50.78 -31.59
C GLY A 4 36.70 49.50 -31.53
N TYR A 5 35.47 49.53 -32.06
CA TYR A 5 34.55 48.39 -32.01
C TYR A 5 34.69 47.44 -33.20
N LYS A 6 34.99 47.95 -34.41
CA LYS A 6 35.12 47.10 -35.61
C LYS A 6 36.29 46.12 -35.52
N GLU A 7 37.41 46.49 -34.90
CA GLU A 7 38.52 45.56 -34.66
C GLU A 7 38.13 44.43 -33.68
N ARG A 8 37.30 44.72 -32.68
CA ARG A 8 36.83 43.72 -31.71
C ARG A 8 35.78 42.78 -32.29
N ILE A 9 34.82 43.30 -33.06
CA ILE A 9 33.85 42.47 -33.78
C ILE A 9 34.54 41.65 -34.86
N ALA A 10 35.52 42.20 -35.59
CA ALA A 10 36.31 41.42 -36.54
C ALA A 10 37.11 40.31 -35.86
N VAL A 11 37.76 40.57 -34.71
CA VAL A 11 38.46 39.53 -33.94
C VAL A 11 37.48 38.48 -33.38
N PHE A 12 36.29 38.88 -32.92
CA PHE A 12 35.27 37.96 -32.43
C PHE A 12 34.70 37.08 -33.56
N LEU A 13 34.34 37.65 -34.71
CA LEU A 13 33.87 36.89 -35.87
C LEU A 13 34.98 36.02 -36.47
N ILE A 14 36.24 36.47 -36.50
CA ILE A 14 37.37 35.62 -36.87
C ILE A 14 37.54 34.49 -35.85
N LEU A 15 37.37 34.72 -34.54
CA LEU A 15 37.39 33.66 -33.54
C LEU A 15 36.24 32.67 -33.74
N VAL A 16 35.00 33.13 -33.98
CA VAL A 16 33.85 32.24 -34.24
C VAL A 16 34.05 31.44 -35.52
N VAL A 17 34.51 32.05 -36.61
CA VAL A 17 34.82 31.35 -37.87
C VAL A 17 36.00 30.39 -37.72
N VAL A 18 37.00 30.72 -36.90
CA VAL A 18 38.12 29.82 -36.59
C VAL A 18 37.65 28.65 -35.72
N PHE A 19 36.80 28.87 -34.72
CA PHE A 19 36.21 27.81 -33.90
C PHE A 19 35.29 26.90 -34.72
N SER A 20 34.48 27.42 -35.64
CA SER A 20 33.64 26.58 -36.51
C SER A 20 34.45 25.80 -37.54
N PHE A 21 35.48 26.39 -38.16
CA PHE A 21 36.41 25.65 -39.03
C PHE A 21 37.22 24.58 -38.28
N PHE A 22 37.61 24.82 -37.02
CA PHE A 22 38.28 23.80 -36.20
C PHE A 22 37.37 22.62 -35.81
N ASN A 23 36.04 22.81 -35.77
CA ASN A 23 35.10 21.71 -35.55
C ASN A 23 34.81 20.88 -36.83
N ILE A 24 34.99 21.46 -38.03
CA ILE A 24 34.55 20.83 -39.30
C ILE A 24 35.68 20.16 -40.09
N ILE A 25 36.96 20.54 -39.90
CA ILE A 25 38.10 19.93 -40.63
C ILE A 25 39.03 19.14 -39.69
N ALA A 26 38.43 18.32 -38.80
CA ALA A 26 39.15 17.50 -37.83
C ALA A 26 38.77 16.00 -37.80
N ILE A 27 37.83 15.54 -38.64
CA ILE A 27 37.47 14.10 -38.76
C ILE A 27 38.08 13.51 -40.04
N ALA A 28 39.41 13.43 -40.07
CA ALA A 28 40.06 12.31 -40.74
C ALA A 28 40.01 11.09 -39.78
N PRO A 29 39.95 9.84 -40.26
CA PRO A 29 39.97 8.66 -39.40
C PRO A 29 41.33 8.55 -38.70
N LYS A 30 41.41 9.14 -37.50
CA LYS A 30 42.60 9.15 -36.65
C LYS A 30 42.50 7.95 -35.72
N GLU A 31 43.53 7.10 -35.74
CA GLU A 31 43.63 5.93 -34.87
C GLU A 31 43.41 6.34 -33.41
N VAL A 32 42.53 5.62 -32.70
CA VAL A 32 42.18 5.92 -31.31
C VAL A 32 43.32 5.49 -30.40
N SER A 33 44.34 6.35 -30.33
CA SER A 33 45.29 6.40 -29.23
C SER A 33 44.52 6.84 -27.98
N ALA A 34 43.87 5.88 -27.31
CA ALA A 34 43.17 6.12 -26.06
C ALA A 34 44.09 6.85 -25.06
N GLU A 35 43.61 7.93 -24.47
CA GLU A 35 44.30 8.50 -23.31
C GLU A 35 44.33 7.44 -22.21
N VAL A 36 45.53 7.11 -21.74
CA VAL A 36 45.69 6.09 -20.70
C VAL A 36 45.14 6.66 -19.40
N PRO A 37 44.03 6.12 -18.85
CA PRO A 37 43.50 6.63 -17.60
C PRO A 37 44.51 6.42 -16.47
N TYR A 38 44.61 7.40 -15.58
CA TYR A 38 45.47 7.29 -14.42
C TYR A 38 44.73 6.55 -13.30
N TYR A 39 45.49 5.81 -12.49
CA TYR A 39 44.96 4.98 -11.42
C TYR A 39 45.66 5.27 -10.10
N CYS A 40 44.87 5.34 -9.04
CA CYS A 40 45.36 5.45 -7.68
C CYS A 40 45.38 4.05 -7.04
N ILE A 41 46.57 3.57 -6.70
CA ILE A 41 46.83 2.22 -6.19
C ILE A 41 47.42 2.33 -4.77
N GLN A 42 46.67 1.85 -3.77
CA GLN A 42 47.16 1.76 -2.39
C GLN A 42 47.66 0.34 -2.09
N GLY A 43 48.98 0.15 -2.12
CA GLY A 43 49.58 -1.18 -1.93
C GLY A 43 49.98 -1.48 -0.49
N LYS A 44 49.03 -1.81 0.40
CA LYS A 44 49.26 -2.63 1.62
C LYS A 44 48.00 -2.88 2.45
N VAL A 45 47.76 -4.16 2.73
CA VAL A 45 46.83 -4.65 3.76
C VAL A 45 47.06 -3.96 5.11
N ASN A 46 46.01 -3.37 5.66
CA ASN A 46 45.97 -2.96 7.07
C ASN A 46 45.66 -4.19 7.94
N PRO A 47 46.58 -4.66 8.81
CA PRO A 47 46.38 -5.89 9.58
C PRO A 47 45.23 -5.80 10.59
N ASP A 48 44.84 -4.59 11.00
CA ASP A 48 43.86 -4.37 12.06
C ASP A 48 42.41 -4.22 11.54
N THR A 49 42.20 -4.02 10.23
CA THR A 49 40.86 -3.83 9.64
C THR A 49 40.46 -4.85 8.58
N GLY A 50 41.39 -5.63 8.02
CA GLY A 50 41.10 -6.68 7.03
C GLY A 50 40.52 -6.21 5.68
N THR A 51 40.38 -4.90 5.48
CA THR A 51 39.88 -4.28 4.26
C THR A 51 40.85 -4.50 3.09
N ARG A 52 40.30 -4.77 1.90
CA ARG A 52 41.04 -5.10 0.67
C ARG A 52 41.34 -3.84 -0.16
N ASP A 53 42.26 -3.96 -1.11
CA ASP A 53 42.69 -2.87 -1.97
C ASP A 53 41.60 -2.52 -3.02
N TYR A 54 41.47 -1.23 -3.37
CA TYR A 54 40.48 -0.71 -4.34
C TYR A 54 41.19 -0.07 -5.54
N CYS A 55 40.79 -0.44 -6.78
CA CYS A 55 41.32 0.15 -8.02
C CYS A 55 40.47 1.35 -8.45
N PHE A 56 40.84 2.59 -8.08
CA PHE A 56 40.16 3.80 -8.58
C PHE A 56 40.72 4.26 -9.93
N SER A 57 39.85 4.54 -10.89
CA SER A 57 40.17 5.13 -12.21
C SER A 57 39.47 6.46 -12.40
N GLY A 58 40.18 7.46 -12.94
CA GLY A 58 39.61 8.76 -13.30
C GLY A 58 40.53 9.53 -14.25
N THR A 59 40.05 10.68 -14.73
CA THR A 59 40.91 11.65 -15.42
C THR A 59 41.88 12.29 -14.42
N SER A 60 42.99 12.87 -14.90
CA SER A 60 43.98 13.48 -14.00
C SER A 60 43.42 14.65 -13.18
N ALA A 61 42.40 15.35 -13.70
CA ALA A 61 41.73 16.45 -13.00
C ALA A 61 40.81 15.97 -11.86
N GLU A 62 40.23 14.77 -11.94
CA GLU A 62 39.39 14.20 -10.89
C GLU A 62 40.20 13.57 -9.74
N LEU A 63 41.47 13.23 -10.01
CA LEU A 63 42.40 12.64 -9.05
C LEU A 63 43.24 13.69 -8.30
N GLU A 64 43.39 14.91 -8.84
CA GLU A 64 44.03 16.02 -8.13
C GLU A 64 43.25 16.41 -6.87
N GLY A 65 43.79 16.01 -5.71
CA GLY A 65 43.22 16.29 -4.38
C GLY A 65 42.44 15.14 -3.74
N LYS A 66 42.15 14.04 -4.45
CA LYS A 66 41.48 12.85 -3.87
C LYS A 66 42.43 11.75 -3.41
N CYS A 67 43.61 11.62 -4.00
CA CYS A 67 44.59 10.62 -3.59
C CYS A 67 45.55 11.21 -2.55
N ASP A 68 45.22 11.03 -1.26
CA ASP A 68 46.06 11.46 -0.14
C ASP A 68 47.44 10.75 -0.14
N GLY A 69 48.43 11.35 0.51
CA GLY A 69 49.88 11.12 0.33
C GLY A 69 50.44 9.74 0.73
N SER A 70 49.58 8.74 0.93
CA SER A 70 49.95 7.32 1.07
C SER A 70 49.88 6.54 -0.24
N ILE A 71 49.29 7.12 -1.29
CA ILE A 71 49.01 6.48 -2.58
C ILE A 71 50.04 6.90 -3.64
N SER A 72 50.46 5.97 -4.50
CA SER A 72 51.37 6.24 -5.62
C SER A 72 50.75 5.89 -6.97
N LEU A 73 50.90 6.79 -7.95
CA LEU A 73 50.61 6.50 -9.37
C LEU A 73 51.49 5.34 -9.87
N GLY A 74 50.87 4.30 -10.41
CA GLY A 74 51.54 3.09 -10.90
C GLY A 74 50.90 2.54 -12.17
N ASP A 75 51.62 1.68 -12.87
CA ASP A 75 51.11 0.96 -14.06
C ASP A 75 50.06 -0.05 -13.63
N VAL A 76 48.86 -0.01 -14.23
CA VAL A 76 47.77 -0.93 -13.91
C VAL A 76 48.12 -2.40 -14.17
N ASN A 77 49.06 -2.66 -15.08
CA ASN A 77 49.56 -4.00 -15.37
C ASN A 77 50.50 -4.56 -14.27
N SER A 78 50.84 -3.76 -13.26
CA SER A 78 51.66 -4.18 -12.12
C SER A 78 50.86 -4.77 -10.95
N VAL A 79 49.52 -4.71 -11.00
CA VAL A 79 48.61 -5.28 -10.00
C VAL A 79 47.61 -6.21 -10.68
N SER A 80 47.66 -7.50 -10.35
CA SER A 80 46.83 -8.58 -10.93
C SER A 80 45.33 -8.31 -10.84
N GLU A 81 44.91 -7.65 -9.78
CA GLU A 81 43.54 -7.33 -9.42
C GLU A 81 42.98 -6.16 -10.26
N CYS A 82 43.84 -5.22 -10.66
CA CYS A 82 43.45 -4.08 -11.52
C CYS A 82 43.64 -4.38 -13.02
N GLN A 83 44.20 -5.54 -13.39
CA GLN A 83 44.42 -5.93 -14.79
C GLN A 83 43.11 -5.88 -15.59
N ARG A 84 43.14 -5.27 -16.77
CA ARG A 84 42.00 -5.24 -17.71
C ARG A 84 41.80 -6.63 -18.34
N VAL A 85 40.57 -7.13 -18.29
CA VAL A 85 40.13 -8.46 -18.77
C VAL A 85 38.82 -8.35 -19.56
N THR A 86 38.43 -9.39 -20.30
CA THR A 86 37.04 -9.58 -20.73
C THR A 86 36.29 -10.26 -19.58
N CYS A 87 35.21 -9.65 -19.09
CA CYS A 87 34.34 -10.28 -18.11
C CYS A 87 33.20 -11.01 -18.81
N LYS A 88 32.98 -12.29 -18.46
CA LYS A 88 31.73 -13.00 -18.73
C LYS A 88 30.89 -12.94 -17.45
N PRO A 89 29.74 -12.24 -17.40
CA PRO A 89 28.89 -12.26 -16.22
C PRO A 89 28.26 -13.65 -16.00
N THR A 90 27.34 -13.73 -15.04
CA THR A 90 26.38 -14.84 -14.99
C THR A 90 25.54 -14.96 -16.28
N GLU A 91 24.86 -16.09 -16.41
CA GLU A 91 24.13 -16.49 -17.63
C GLU A 91 23.07 -15.45 -18.03
N GLY A 92 22.95 -15.15 -19.34
CA GLY A 92 21.97 -14.18 -19.85
C GLY A 92 22.43 -12.71 -19.98
N GLN A 93 23.72 -12.39 -19.82
CA GLN A 93 24.23 -11.00 -19.94
C GLN A 93 25.42 -10.85 -20.91
N VAL A 94 25.50 -9.69 -21.57
CA VAL A 94 26.59 -9.23 -22.45
C VAL A 94 27.97 -9.40 -21.80
N CYS A 95 28.97 -9.93 -22.52
CA CYS A 95 30.34 -9.92 -22.00
C CYS A 95 30.96 -8.51 -22.00
N LEU A 96 31.45 -8.05 -20.85
CA LEU A 96 32.05 -6.73 -20.71
C LEU A 96 33.55 -6.76 -21.04
N SER A 97 33.93 -6.25 -22.21
CA SER A 97 35.33 -6.13 -22.60
C SER A 97 36.09 -5.08 -21.78
N ASN A 98 37.37 -5.30 -21.50
CA ASN A 98 38.27 -4.29 -20.92
C ASN A 98 37.81 -3.79 -19.53
N VAL A 99 37.33 -4.69 -18.66
CA VAL A 99 36.94 -4.40 -17.26
C VAL A 99 38.10 -4.75 -16.31
N PRO A 100 38.35 -4.02 -15.21
CA PRO A 100 39.33 -4.43 -14.20
C PRO A 100 38.93 -5.76 -13.55
N LYS A 101 39.86 -6.71 -13.42
CA LYS A 101 39.60 -8.08 -12.93
C LYS A 101 38.82 -8.13 -11.62
N ILE A 102 39.20 -7.32 -10.62
CA ILE A 102 38.52 -7.25 -9.33
C ILE A 102 37.05 -6.78 -9.44
N LYS A 103 36.72 -5.93 -10.42
CA LYS A 103 35.33 -5.52 -10.67
C LYS A 103 34.52 -6.70 -11.21
N CYS A 104 35.07 -7.41 -12.21
CA CYS A 104 34.44 -8.61 -12.77
C CYS A 104 34.16 -9.68 -11.68
N GLU A 105 35.17 -9.99 -10.85
CA GLU A 105 35.03 -10.99 -9.78
C GLU A 105 34.10 -10.53 -8.63
N ALA A 106 33.91 -9.23 -8.44
CA ALA A 106 32.96 -8.67 -7.46
C ALA A 106 31.51 -8.67 -7.98
N GLU A 107 31.31 -8.54 -9.29
CA GLU A 107 30.01 -8.66 -9.98
C GLU A 107 29.65 -10.12 -10.32
N GLY A 108 30.34 -11.10 -9.71
CA GLY A 108 30.09 -12.54 -9.91
C GLY A 108 30.59 -13.13 -11.23
N GLY A 109 31.18 -12.31 -12.10
CA GLY A 109 31.64 -12.70 -13.42
C GLY A 109 32.98 -13.43 -13.45
N ILE A 110 33.19 -14.20 -14.53
CA ILE A 110 34.41 -14.95 -14.82
C ILE A 110 35.36 -14.07 -15.65
N PRO A 111 36.57 -13.75 -15.16
CA PRO A 111 37.53 -12.91 -15.88
C PRO A 111 38.41 -13.70 -16.86
N PHE A 112 38.38 -13.31 -18.13
CA PHE A 112 39.23 -13.87 -19.19
C PHE A 112 40.32 -12.88 -19.62
N ASN A 113 41.58 -13.32 -19.59
CA ASN A 113 42.75 -12.55 -20.06
C ASN A 113 42.82 -12.38 -21.60
N SER A 114 41.83 -12.89 -22.34
CA SER A 114 41.76 -12.89 -23.79
C SER A 114 40.80 -11.80 -24.30
N PRO A 115 41.02 -11.21 -25.49
CA PRO A 115 40.08 -10.25 -26.08
C PRO A 115 38.73 -10.90 -26.38
N LYS A 116 37.65 -10.11 -26.35
CA LYS A 116 36.26 -10.56 -26.28
C LYS A 116 35.89 -11.55 -27.39
N GLU A 117 36.35 -11.30 -28.60
CA GLU A 117 36.10 -12.10 -29.81
C GLU A 117 36.69 -13.52 -29.74
N SER A 118 37.57 -13.78 -28.77
CA SER A 118 38.26 -15.07 -28.55
C SER A 118 37.78 -15.85 -27.33
N VAL A 119 36.81 -15.32 -26.57
CA VAL A 119 36.11 -16.05 -25.50
C VAL A 119 34.86 -16.67 -26.12
N PRO A 120 34.70 -18.02 -26.18
CA PRO A 120 33.63 -18.67 -26.94
C PRO A 120 32.21 -18.25 -26.56
N GLU A 121 31.98 -17.92 -25.30
CA GLU A 121 30.66 -17.44 -24.81
C GLU A 121 30.39 -15.97 -25.14
N CYS A 122 31.42 -15.20 -25.48
CA CYS A 122 31.34 -13.78 -25.84
C CYS A 122 31.44 -13.53 -27.35
N GLN A 123 31.34 -14.60 -28.16
CA GLN A 123 31.28 -14.48 -29.61
C GLN A 123 29.85 -14.08 -30.03
N LEU A 124 29.77 -13.12 -30.95
CA LEU A 124 28.52 -12.77 -31.63
C LEU A 124 28.16 -13.84 -32.66
N GLY A 125 26.87 -14.08 -32.87
CA GLY A 125 26.35 -15.03 -33.84
C GLY A 125 24.83 -15.05 -33.85
N CYS A 126 24.24 -15.78 -34.78
CA CYS A 126 22.79 -15.83 -34.92
C CYS A 126 22.19 -16.81 -33.90
N CYS A 127 21.30 -16.34 -33.04
CA CYS A 127 20.50 -17.15 -32.14
C CYS A 127 19.11 -17.36 -32.75
N ASP A 128 18.72 -18.62 -32.97
CA ASP A 128 17.33 -19.01 -33.27
C ASP A 128 16.62 -19.40 -31.98
N THR A 129 15.74 -18.52 -31.51
CA THR A 129 14.94 -18.69 -30.28
C THR A 129 13.50 -19.07 -30.62
N GLY A 130 13.32 -20.09 -31.47
CA GLY A 130 11.99 -20.59 -31.85
C GLY A 130 11.39 -19.90 -33.08
N GLY A 131 12.21 -19.58 -34.09
CA GLY A 131 11.78 -18.87 -35.29
C GLY A 131 11.94 -17.35 -35.22
N VAL A 132 12.49 -16.81 -34.13
CA VAL A 132 13.01 -15.44 -34.07
C VAL A 132 14.55 -15.51 -34.09
N CYS A 133 15.15 -14.91 -35.12
CA CYS A 133 16.59 -14.95 -35.38
C CYS A 133 17.25 -13.59 -35.05
N THR A 134 18.07 -13.53 -34.00
CA THR A 134 18.79 -12.30 -33.58
C THR A 134 20.30 -12.53 -33.49
N VAL A 135 21.11 -11.52 -33.85
CA VAL A 135 22.56 -11.56 -33.61
C VAL A 135 22.86 -11.05 -32.21
N VAL A 136 23.13 -11.98 -31.29
CA VAL A 136 23.44 -11.76 -29.87
C VAL A 136 24.75 -12.46 -29.51
N GLU A 137 25.22 -12.33 -28.28
CA GLU A 137 26.35 -13.14 -27.78
C GLU A 137 25.89 -14.54 -27.36
N ASN A 138 26.78 -15.52 -27.48
CA ASN A 138 26.51 -16.92 -27.14
C ASN A 138 26.07 -17.09 -25.65
N ASN A 139 26.52 -16.23 -24.74
CA ASN A 139 26.10 -16.18 -23.32
C ASN A 139 24.65 -15.67 -23.11
N GLU A 140 24.05 -15.08 -24.14
CA GLU A 140 22.68 -14.51 -24.14
C GLU A 140 21.71 -15.39 -24.95
N CYS A 141 22.23 -16.33 -25.74
CA CYS A 141 21.42 -17.17 -26.61
C CYS A 141 20.80 -18.34 -25.84
N LEU A 142 19.51 -18.21 -25.52
CA LEU A 142 18.68 -19.29 -24.97
C LEU A 142 18.25 -20.34 -26.02
N GLY A 143 18.63 -20.16 -27.28
CA GLY A 143 18.23 -20.96 -28.43
C GLY A 143 19.38 -21.63 -29.19
N ASN A 144 19.20 -21.89 -30.49
CA ASN A 144 20.24 -22.50 -31.33
C ASN A 144 21.24 -21.42 -31.79
N PHE A 145 22.45 -21.41 -31.23
CA PHE A 145 23.49 -20.43 -31.57
C PHE A 145 24.37 -20.83 -32.78
N ASN A 146 24.51 -19.93 -33.75
CA ASN A 146 25.43 -20.04 -34.89
C ASN A 146 26.45 -18.88 -34.95
N ALA A 147 27.63 -19.14 -34.38
CA ALA A 147 28.80 -18.26 -34.42
C ALA A 147 29.29 -17.85 -35.84
N GLY A 148 28.80 -18.51 -36.90
CA GLY A 148 29.15 -18.18 -38.29
C GLY A 148 28.36 -17.02 -38.90
N GLN A 149 27.25 -16.58 -38.27
CA GLN A 149 26.34 -15.57 -38.82
C GLN A 149 26.29 -14.30 -37.95
N THR A 150 27.35 -13.48 -38.01
CA THR A 150 27.44 -12.20 -37.29
C THR A 150 26.75 -11.02 -38.00
N ASN A 151 25.81 -11.29 -38.90
CA ASN A 151 25.14 -10.27 -39.73
C ASN A 151 23.62 -10.45 -39.59
N GLN A 152 22.94 -9.41 -39.10
CA GLN A 152 21.51 -9.47 -38.77
C GLN A 152 20.62 -9.85 -39.98
N ILE A 153 20.99 -9.45 -41.19
CA ILE A 153 20.24 -9.77 -42.42
C ILE A 153 20.43 -11.24 -42.82
N LEU A 154 21.65 -11.78 -42.70
CA LEU A 154 21.89 -13.21 -42.92
C LEU A 154 21.32 -14.05 -41.78
N CYS A 155 21.20 -13.50 -40.57
CA CYS A 155 20.61 -14.16 -39.42
C CYS A 155 19.09 -14.29 -39.60
N SER A 156 18.36 -13.19 -39.85
CA SER A 156 16.91 -13.21 -40.05
C SER A 156 16.49 -14.12 -41.21
N GLN A 157 17.26 -14.16 -42.30
CA GLN A 157 17.05 -15.09 -43.43
C GLN A 157 17.13 -16.58 -43.05
N SER A 158 17.71 -16.94 -41.90
CA SER A 158 17.75 -18.33 -41.42
C SER A 158 16.40 -18.83 -40.89
N CYS A 159 15.60 -17.94 -40.31
CA CYS A 159 14.32 -18.26 -39.65
C CYS A 159 13.11 -18.26 -40.61
N SER A 160 13.32 -18.28 -41.93
CA SER A 160 12.24 -18.05 -42.91
C SER A 160 10.92 -18.85 -42.76
N PRO A 161 10.86 -20.09 -42.20
CA PRO A 161 9.59 -20.83 -42.07
C PRO A 161 8.53 -20.19 -41.16
N SER A 162 8.92 -19.34 -40.20
CA SER A 162 8.03 -18.73 -39.19
C SER A 162 7.46 -17.36 -39.60
N GLN A 163 7.81 -16.84 -40.78
CA GLN A 163 7.34 -15.53 -41.22
C GLN A 163 5.80 -15.49 -41.28
N LEU A 164 5.19 -14.56 -40.55
CA LEU A 164 3.75 -14.27 -40.57
C LEU A 164 3.39 -13.34 -41.73
N GLY A 165 2.16 -13.41 -42.22
CA GLY A 165 1.64 -12.55 -43.29
C GLY A 165 0.33 -13.08 -43.89
N CYS A 166 -0.26 -12.34 -44.83
CA CYS A 166 -1.46 -12.81 -45.51
C CYS A 166 -1.16 -13.91 -46.53
N CYS A 167 -1.79 -15.07 -46.36
CA CYS A 167 -1.87 -16.13 -47.36
C CYS A 167 -3.12 -15.91 -48.22
N GLU A 168 -2.94 -15.54 -49.48
CA GLU A 168 -4.07 -15.37 -50.40
C GLU A 168 -4.49 -16.74 -50.97
N MET A 169 -5.78 -17.04 -50.92
CA MET A 169 -6.37 -18.25 -51.47
C MET A 169 -7.45 -17.93 -52.51
N VAL A 170 -7.81 -18.93 -53.32
CA VAL A 170 -8.85 -18.79 -54.36
C VAL A 170 -10.23 -18.58 -53.72
N GLY A 171 -10.59 -17.32 -53.52
CA GLY A 171 -11.86 -16.87 -52.93
C GLY A 171 -11.80 -16.55 -51.43
N ASP A 172 -10.66 -16.73 -50.78
CA ASP A 172 -10.47 -16.57 -49.32
C ASP A 172 -9.09 -15.93 -49.01
N CYS A 173 -8.87 -15.40 -47.80
CA CYS A 173 -7.58 -14.84 -47.36
C CYS A 173 -7.37 -15.10 -45.86
N SER A 174 -6.19 -15.63 -45.50
CA SER A 174 -5.87 -16.02 -44.12
C SER A 174 -4.53 -15.46 -43.65
N TYR A 175 -4.50 -14.70 -42.55
CA TYR A 175 -3.27 -14.25 -41.92
C TYR A 175 -2.64 -15.39 -41.11
N THR A 176 -1.49 -15.89 -41.55
CA THR A 176 -0.91 -17.14 -41.05
C THR A 176 0.61 -17.18 -41.26
N THR A 177 1.28 -18.27 -40.91
CA THR A 177 2.72 -18.44 -41.19
C THR A 177 2.99 -18.98 -42.59
N LEU A 178 4.15 -18.65 -43.17
CA LEU A 178 4.63 -19.22 -44.43
C LEU A 178 4.67 -20.77 -44.41
N GLY A 179 4.91 -21.37 -43.23
CA GLY A 179 4.86 -22.83 -43.06
C GLY A 179 3.44 -23.43 -43.05
N GLN A 180 2.41 -22.64 -42.78
CA GLN A 180 0.99 -23.04 -42.85
C GLN A 180 0.36 -22.68 -44.21
N CYS A 181 0.82 -21.61 -44.85
CA CYS A 181 0.48 -21.27 -46.23
C CYS A 181 1.17 -22.25 -47.21
N ASP A 182 0.55 -23.41 -47.47
CA ASP A 182 1.09 -24.41 -48.40
C ASP A 182 1.04 -23.90 -49.86
N ILE A 183 2.08 -23.17 -50.28
CA ILE A 183 2.29 -22.70 -51.66
C ILE A 183 2.42 -23.88 -52.65
N GLY A 184 2.54 -25.13 -52.19
CA GLY A 184 2.41 -26.34 -53.02
C GLY A 184 0.96 -26.71 -53.37
N ASN A 185 -0.04 -26.13 -52.70
CA ASN A 185 -1.46 -26.38 -52.89
C ASN A 185 -2.02 -25.48 -54.01
N SER A 186 -2.76 -26.06 -54.95
CA SER A 186 -3.37 -25.34 -56.09
C SER A 186 -4.44 -24.31 -55.73
N ASN A 187 -4.79 -24.20 -54.44
CA ASN A 187 -5.76 -23.24 -53.93
C ASN A 187 -5.13 -22.00 -53.28
N VAL A 188 -3.81 -22.01 -53.04
CA VAL A 188 -3.04 -20.84 -52.61
C VAL A 188 -2.60 -20.07 -53.86
N LEU A 189 -2.71 -18.75 -53.83
CA LEU A 189 -2.33 -17.84 -54.92
C LEU A 189 -0.94 -17.25 -54.68
N ASP A 190 -0.71 -16.63 -53.52
CA ASP A 190 0.59 -16.11 -53.10
C ASP A 190 0.64 -15.93 -51.56
N PHE A 191 1.82 -15.61 -51.01
CA PHE A 191 2.03 -15.29 -49.59
C PHE A 191 2.74 -13.95 -49.39
N TYR A 192 2.03 -13.00 -48.79
CA TYR A 192 2.48 -11.64 -48.55
C TYR A 192 3.09 -11.52 -47.15
N GLY A 193 4.29 -12.07 -46.99
CA GLY A 193 4.98 -12.14 -45.70
C GLY A 193 5.31 -10.77 -45.11
N GLY A 194 4.72 -10.45 -43.97
CA GLY A 194 4.79 -9.16 -43.27
C GLY A 194 3.55 -8.28 -43.47
N GLU A 195 2.72 -8.54 -44.49
CA GLU A 195 1.53 -7.74 -44.81
C GLU A 195 0.28 -8.29 -44.10
N LEU A 196 -0.60 -7.38 -43.65
CA LEU A 196 -1.96 -7.72 -43.18
C LEU A 196 -2.87 -8.03 -44.38
N CYS A 197 -3.94 -8.81 -44.17
CA CYS A 197 -4.86 -9.16 -45.27
C CYS A 197 -5.68 -7.96 -45.77
N SER A 198 -5.91 -6.95 -44.94
CA SER A 198 -6.45 -5.64 -45.33
C SER A 198 -5.48 -4.79 -46.17
N GLY A 199 -4.17 -4.99 -46.04
CA GLY A 199 -3.15 -4.31 -46.86
C GLY A 199 -2.96 -4.92 -48.26
N VAL A 200 -3.22 -6.22 -48.41
CA VAL A 200 -3.11 -6.92 -49.70
C VAL A 200 -4.32 -6.59 -50.58
N THR A 201 -4.12 -5.85 -51.67
CA THR A 201 -5.21 -5.28 -52.49
C THR A 201 -6.27 -6.29 -52.98
N SER A 202 -5.87 -7.53 -53.27
CA SER A 202 -6.78 -8.61 -53.68
C SER A 202 -7.61 -9.18 -52.51
N CYS A 203 -7.15 -9.04 -51.27
CA CYS A 203 -7.83 -9.44 -50.05
C CYS A 203 -8.64 -8.27 -49.45
N ALA A 204 -8.13 -7.04 -49.48
CA ALA A 204 -8.80 -5.81 -49.05
C ALA A 204 -10.18 -5.63 -49.67
N ALA A 205 -10.38 -6.05 -50.92
CA ALA A 205 -11.68 -6.03 -51.60
C ALA A 205 -12.68 -7.09 -51.10
N ARG A 206 -12.35 -7.85 -50.05
CA ARG A 206 -13.13 -8.95 -49.45
C ARG A 206 -13.26 -8.87 -47.93
N VAL A 207 -12.52 -7.98 -47.26
CA VAL A 207 -12.48 -7.86 -45.79
C VAL A 207 -12.55 -6.40 -45.37
N ASP A 208 -13.29 -6.12 -44.31
CA ASP A 208 -13.36 -4.81 -43.67
C ASP A 208 -12.32 -4.79 -42.55
N SER A 209 -11.37 -3.85 -42.58
CA SER A 209 -10.32 -3.69 -41.56
C SER A 209 -10.90 -3.12 -40.26
N HIS A 210 -10.30 -3.48 -39.12
CA HIS A 210 -10.65 -3.06 -37.76
C HIS A 210 -12.12 -3.36 -37.40
N ALA A 211 -12.60 -4.54 -37.77
CA ALA A 211 -13.98 -4.95 -37.56
C ALA A 211 -14.34 -5.24 -36.09
N TYR A 212 -13.37 -5.71 -35.30
CA TYR A 212 -13.50 -5.92 -33.84
C TYR A 212 -12.13 -6.06 -33.15
N GLN A 213 -12.11 -6.04 -31.81
CA GLN A 213 -10.94 -6.35 -30.99
C GLN A 213 -11.12 -7.70 -30.26
N ALA A 214 -10.07 -8.53 -30.26
CA ALA A 214 -10.08 -9.81 -29.55
C ALA A 214 -8.67 -10.18 -29.02
N CYS A 215 -8.59 -11.17 -28.13
CA CYS A 215 -7.30 -11.69 -27.68
C CYS A 215 -6.55 -12.43 -28.81
N GLY A 216 -5.21 -12.45 -28.78
CA GLY A 216 -4.41 -13.12 -29.80
C GLY A 216 -4.55 -14.65 -29.78
N ASP A 217 -4.81 -15.25 -30.96
CA ASP A 217 -4.98 -16.71 -31.09
C ASP A 217 -3.77 -17.52 -30.56
N ASN A 218 -4.09 -18.58 -29.81
CA ASN A 218 -3.17 -19.57 -29.25
C ASN A 218 -2.51 -20.46 -30.33
N ASN A 219 -3.06 -20.56 -31.54
CA ASN A 219 -2.46 -21.37 -32.62
C ASN A 219 -1.25 -20.70 -33.28
N LEU A 220 -1.07 -19.39 -33.13
CA LEU A 220 0.06 -18.63 -33.65
C LEU A 220 1.16 -18.57 -32.58
N GLN A 221 2.20 -19.40 -32.72
CA GLN A 221 3.22 -19.59 -31.68
C GLN A 221 3.90 -18.28 -31.27
N GLY A 222 3.70 -17.88 -30.02
CA GLY A 222 4.19 -16.67 -29.40
C GLY A 222 3.35 -16.31 -28.17
N GLU A 223 3.68 -15.23 -27.47
CA GLU A 223 2.98 -14.77 -26.27
C GLU A 223 1.70 -13.95 -26.62
N THR A 224 0.98 -14.38 -27.66
CA THR A 224 -0.15 -13.66 -28.28
C THR A 224 -1.39 -13.60 -27.39
N ARG A 225 -1.63 -14.63 -26.58
CA ARG A 225 -2.84 -14.77 -25.74
C ARG A 225 -3.01 -13.71 -24.65
N HIS A 226 -1.94 -12.96 -24.33
CA HIS A 226 -1.97 -11.86 -23.37
C HIS A 226 -2.02 -10.49 -24.06
N LYS A 227 -2.37 -10.45 -25.35
CA LYS A 227 -2.32 -9.24 -26.17
C LYS A 227 -3.63 -9.08 -26.94
N ILE A 228 -4.15 -7.87 -26.96
CA ILE A 228 -5.37 -7.49 -27.70
C ILE A 228 -4.96 -7.06 -29.10
N TYR A 229 -5.59 -7.62 -30.12
CA TYR A 229 -5.39 -7.25 -31.52
C TYR A 229 -6.70 -6.80 -32.16
N PHE A 230 -6.61 -5.94 -33.17
CA PHE A 230 -7.70 -5.80 -34.12
C PHE A 230 -7.81 -7.06 -34.99
N TYR A 231 -9.01 -7.31 -35.50
CA TYR A 231 -9.29 -8.35 -36.48
C TYR A 231 -10.17 -7.80 -37.61
N ASP A 232 -9.95 -8.29 -38.84
CA ASP A 232 -10.76 -7.96 -40.01
C ASP A 232 -12.11 -8.71 -40.00
N SER A 233 -13.04 -8.33 -40.90
CA SER A 233 -14.37 -8.96 -40.97
C SER A 233 -14.38 -10.43 -41.45
N ALA A 234 -13.23 -11.01 -41.80
CA ALA A 234 -13.03 -12.44 -42.01
C ALA A 234 -12.37 -13.16 -40.82
N GLY A 235 -11.95 -12.43 -39.78
CA GLY A 235 -11.27 -12.96 -38.60
C GLY A 235 -9.76 -13.12 -38.75
N ASN A 236 -9.14 -12.36 -39.64
CA ASN A 236 -7.67 -12.26 -39.68
C ASN A 236 -7.17 -11.24 -38.67
N ARG A 237 -6.11 -11.60 -37.93
CA ARG A 237 -5.47 -10.71 -36.97
C ARG A 237 -4.72 -9.57 -37.68
N GLU A 238 -4.95 -8.35 -37.24
CA GLU A 238 -4.36 -7.11 -37.73
C GLU A 238 -3.37 -6.53 -36.70
N GLU A 239 -3.36 -5.21 -36.47
CA GLU A 239 -2.44 -4.55 -35.54
C GLU A 239 -2.66 -4.92 -34.07
N LEU A 240 -1.58 -4.80 -33.28
CA LEU A 240 -1.60 -4.88 -31.82
C LEU A 240 -2.23 -3.62 -31.23
N VAL A 241 -3.26 -3.77 -30.40
CA VAL A 241 -3.91 -2.66 -29.67
C VAL A 241 -3.21 -2.43 -28.33
N LYS A 242 -3.15 -3.46 -27.48
CA LYS A 242 -2.52 -3.41 -26.15
C LYS A 242 -1.82 -4.73 -25.82
N ASP A 243 -0.68 -4.60 -25.16
CA ASP A 243 0.01 -5.69 -24.46
C ASP A 243 -0.51 -5.71 -23.01
N CYS A 244 -1.08 -6.82 -22.53
CA CYS A 244 -1.43 -6.98 -21.12
C CYS A 244 -0.21 -7.50 -20.37
N GLU A 245 0.19 -6.81 -19.30
CA GLU A 245 1.47 -7.02 -18.60
C GLU A 245 1.48 -8.31 -17.76
N TYR A 246 1.53 -9.47 -18.42
CA TYR A 246 1.55 -10.78 -17.79
C TYR A 246 2.85 -11.02 -16.99
N PRO A 247 2.80 -11.50 -15.73
CA PRO A 247 1.69 -12.22 -15.10
C PRO A 247 0.58 -11.35 -14.49
N ASP A 248 0.77 -10.05 -14.35
CA ASP A 248 -0.06 -9.20 -13.49
C ASP A 248 -1.38 -8.79 -14.16
N GLU A 249 -1.37 -8.56 -15.49
CA GLU A 249 -2.58 -8.52 -16.33
C GLU A 249 -2.64 -9.70 -17.33
N THR A 250 -3.86 -10.05 -17.76
CA THR A 250 -4.10 -10.91 -18.93
C THR A 250 -5.22 -10.33 -19.79
N CYS A 251 -5.23 -10.68 -21.07
CA CYS A 251 -6.37 -10.41 -21.95
C CYS A 251 -7.57 -11.28 -21.55
N ASP A 252 -8.75 -10.67 -21.46
CA ASP A 252 -10.06 -11.32 -21.33
C ASP A 252 -10.94 -10.92 -22.52
N ASP A 253 -11.58 -11.92 -23.13
CA ASP A 253 -12.50 -11.79 -24.26
C ASP A 253 -13.84 -12.41 -23.83
N PRO A 254 -14.78 -11.60 -23.30
CA PRO A 254 -15.94 -12.13 -22.60
C PRO A 254 -16.94 -12.90 -23.50
N ASP A 255 -16.88 -12.72 -24.83
CA ASP A 255 -17.73 -13.44 -25.78
C ASP A 255 -17.00 -14.59 -26.52
N GLY A 256 -15.66 -14.57 -26.51
CA GLY A 256 -14.76 -15.58 -27.06
C GLY A 256 -14.76 -15.68 -28.59
N LYS A 257 -15.18 -14.62 -29.27
CA LYS A 257 -15.32 -14.50 -30.73
C LYS A 257 -14.93 -13.12 -31.25
N GLY A 258 -15.07 -12.09 -30.41
CA GLY A 258 -14.87 -10.68 -30.74
C GLY A 258 -16.08 -10.07 -31.47
N GLY A 259 -16.39 -8.82 -31.14
CA GLY A 259 -17.32 -7.99 -31.89
C GLY A 259 -18.79 -7.99 -31.42
N GLU A 260 -19.17 -8.75 -30.38
CA GLU A 260 -20.30 -8.35 -29.52
C GLU A 260 -19.79 -7.59 -28.28
N ILE A 261 -18.61 -7.94 -27.78
CA ILE A 261 -17.84 -7.20 -26.78
C ILE A 261 -16.35 -7.17 -27.22
N ASP A 262 -15.70 -6.00 -27.17
CA ASP A 262 -14.25 -5.90 -27.41
C ASP A 262 -13.46 -6.46 -26.22
N ALA A 263 -12.35 -7.16 -26.49
CA ALA A 263 -11.49 -7.70 -25.44
C ALA A 263 -10.75 -6.60 -24.62
N GLU A 264 -10.55 -6.85 -23.34
CA GLU A 264 -9.90 -5.93 -22.39
C GLU A 264 -8.81 -6.64 -21.57
N CYS A 265 -7.86 -5.88 -21.02
CA CYS A 265 -6.88 -6.43 -20.07
C CYS A 265 -7.47 -6.39 -18.65
N ARG A 266 -7.40 -7.51 -17.93
CA ARG A 266 -7.80 -7.62 -16.52
C ARG A 266 -6.64 -8.07 -15.66
N THR A 267 -6.58 -7.58 -14.42
CA THR A 267 -5.64 -8.05 -13.40
C THR A 267 -5.84 -9.54 -13.10
N THR A 268 -4.76 -10.25 -12.80
CA THR A 268 -4.82 -11.66 -12.35
C THR A 268 -4.80 -11.83 -10.83
N ALA A 269 -4.73 -10.73 -10.07
CA ALA A 269 -4.85 -10.72 -8.62
C ALA A 269 -6.26 -11.16 -8.18
N CYS A 270 -6.36 -12.03 -7.18
CA CYS A 270 -7.63 -12.64 -6.79
C CYS A 270 -8.42 -11.88 -5.71
N VAL A 271 -7.91 -10.75 -5.22
CA VAL A 271 -8.61 -9.86 -4.28
C VAL A 271 -8.73 -8.50 -4.94
N LEU A 272 -9.97 -8.09 -5.25
CA LEU A 272 -10.26 -6.74 -5.72
C LEU A 272 -10.34 -5.78 -4.54
N GLU A 273 -9.98 -4.52 -4.80
CA GLU A 273 -9.94 -3.44 -3.82
C GLU A 273 -11.34 -3.17 -3.24
N GLY A 274 -11.60 -3.71 -2.03
CA GLY A 274 -12.85 -3.54 -1.28
C GLY A 274 -13.43 -4.81 -0.65
N ASP A 275 -13.10 -6.01 -1.12
CA ASP A 275 -13.77 -7.26 -0.70
C ASP A 275 -13.13 -7.98 0.51
N CYS A 276 -11.97 -7.54 1.01
CA CYS A 276 -11.37 -8.01 2.26
C CYS A 276 -10.77 -6.83 3.04
N PRO A 277 -11.34 -6.42 4.20
CA PRO A 277 -10.89 -5.23 4.92
C PRO A 277 -9.56 -5.42 5.69
N ASP A 278 -9.22 -6.65 6.08
CA ASP A 278 -8.03 -6.98 6.89
C ASP A 278 -6.92 -7.70 6.10
N CYS A 279 -7.06 -7.82 4.78
CA CYS A 279 -6.02 -8.38 3.90
C CYS A 279 -5.02 -7.30 3.50
N ASP A 280 -3.71 -7.57 3.61
CA ASP A 280 -2.69 -6.73 2.94
C ASP A 280 -2.73 -7.02 1.42
N ILE A 281 -3.35 -6.12 0.66
CA ILE A 281 -3.97 -6.41 -0.64
C ILE A 281 -2.94 -6.77 -1.74
N GLN A 282 -1.65 -6.46 -1.55
CA GLN A 282 -0.63 -6.59 -2.61
C GLN A 282 -0.02 -8.01 -2.77
N GLU A 283 -0.39 -8.99 -1.95
CA GLU A 283 0.38 -10.25 -1.83
C GLU A 283 -0.34 -11.58 -2.17
N PHE A 284 -1.60 -11.58 -2.61
CA PHE A 284 -2.30 -12.83 -3.04
C PHE A 284 -2.51 -12.89 -4.56
N LEU A 285 -1.46 -13.33 -5.24
CA LEU A 285 -1.31 -13.31 -6.69
C LEU A 285 -1.54 -14.69 -7.33
N ASN A 286 -1.70 -14.71 -8.65
CA ASN A 286 -2.03 -15.92 -9.42
C ASN A 286 -0.99 -17.04 -9.21
N GLY A 287 -1.45 -18.17 -8.66
CA GLY A 287 -0.64 -19.34 -8.30
C GLY A 287 -0.23 -19.43 -6.83
N ASP A 288 -0.52 -18.43 -5.99
CA ASP A 288 -0.31 -18.50 -4.54
C ASP A 288 -1.42 -19.31 -3.85
N SER A 289 -1.07 -20.05 -2.78
CA SER A 289 -2.03 -20.74 -1.91
C SER A 289 -1.69 -20.59 -0.43
N ILE A 290 -2.72 -20.40 0.40
CA ILE A 290 -2.62 -20.10 1.84
C ILE A 290 -3.51 -21.04 2.67
N CYS A 291 -3.26 -21.08 3.98
CA CYS A 291 -4.06 -21.81 4.97
C CYS A 291 -4.99 -20.83 5.71
N LEU A 292 -6.18 -20.59 5.17
CA LEU A 292 -7.15 -19.77 5.88
C LEU A 292 -7.77 -20.60 7.02
N ILE A 293 -7.30 -20.34 8.23
CA ILE A 293 -7.97 -20.74 9.46
C ILE A 293 -9.22 -19.86 9.59
N LEU A 294 -10.42 -20.42 9.39
CA LEU A 294 -11.64 -19.69 9.67
C LEU A 294 -11.86 -19.64 11.18
N HIS A 295 -11.51 -18.50 11.77
CA HIS A 295 -11.66 -18.22 13.19
C HIS A 295 -13.12 -18.00 13.58
N GLU A 296 -13.88 -19.08 13.74
CA GLU A 296 -15.07 -19.09 14.61
C GLU A 296 -14.63 -19.08 16.10
N GLY A 297 -13.82 -18.07 16.48
CA GLY A 297 -13.51 -17.63 17.84
C GLY A 297 -12.08 -17.86 18.40
N HIS A 298 -11.74 -17.03 19.41
CA HIS A 298 -10.69 -17.18 20.45
C HIS A 298 -9.22 -16.84 20.06
N PHE A 299 -8.30 -16.43 20.95
CA PHE A 299 -7.75 -17.02 22.21
C PHE A 299 -7.39 -15.93 23.29
N TYR A 300 -7.11 -16.17 24.58
CA TYR A 300 -6.15 -17.09 25.25
C TYR A 300 -6.52 -17.47 26.72
N ASN A 301 -5.63 -18.21 27.40
CA ASN A 301 -5.72 -18.78 28.77
C ASN A 301 -6.41 -17.85 29.79
N ASP A 302 -7.52 -18.25 30.44
CA ASP A 302 -8.07 -19.60 30.67
C ASP A 302 -8.51 -20.42 29.42
N GLY A 303 -8.67 -19.79 28.24
CA GLY A 303 -8.14 -20.29 26.95
C GLY A 303 -8.61 -21.60 26.32
N ARG A 304 -9.72 -21.50 25.57
CA ARG A 304 -10.10 -22.33 24.39
C ARG A 304 -10.78 -21.34 23.40
N SER A 305 -11.19 -21.64 22.17
CA SER A 305 -11.57 -22.89 21.46
C SER A 305 -10.43 -23.87 21.12
N LYS A 306 -10.78 -25.11 20.76
CA LYS A 306 -9.93 -25.96 19.90
C LYS A 306 -10.65 -26.55 18.67
N GLY A 307 -11.88 -26.11 18.39
CA GLY A 307 -12.56 -26.29 17.11
C GLY A 307 -12.26 -25.13 16.14
N LEU A 308 -11.68 -25.44 14.98
CA LEU A 308 -11.43 -24.52 13.87
C LEU A 308 -11.65 -25.29 12.56
N ILE A 309 -12.27 -24.66 11.56
CA ILE A 309 -12.35 -25.20 10.19
C ILE A 309 -11.21 -24.59 9.39
N GLU A 310 -10.28 -25.42 8.94
CA GLU A 310 -9.12 -24.99 8.17
C GLU A 310 -9.42 -25.14 6.67
N ARG A 311 -9.15 -24.10 5.87
CA ARG A 311 -9.39 -24.09 4.42
C ARG A 311 -8.12 -23.80 3.63
N VAL A 312 -7.95 -24.51 2.52
CA VAL A 312 -6.93 -24.17 1.51
C VAL A 312 -7.55 -23.25 0.46
N LEU A 313 -7.20 -21.97 0.52
CA LEU A 313 -7.49 -21.00 -0.54
C LEU A 313 -6.35 -21.01 -1.56
N THR A 314 -6.70 -20.98 -2.84
CA THR A 314 -5.75 -20.89 -3.97
C THR A 314 -6.19 -19.77 -4.91
N CYS A 315 -5.28 -18.89 -5.31
CA CYS A 315 -5.54 -17.87 -6.32
C CYS A 315 -5.30 -18.45 -7.72
N ASN A 316 -6.35 -18.51 -8.54
CA ASN A 316 -6.33 -19.10 -9.87
C ASN A 316 -6.93 -18.11 -10.88
N ALA A 317 -6.07 -17.40 -11.61
CA ALA A 317 -6.43 -16.42 -12.65
C ALA A 317 -7.53 -15.41 -12.22
N GLY A 318 -7.31 -14.69 -11.12
CA GLY A 318 -8.25 -13.70 -10.59
C GLY A 318 -9.40 -14.27 -9.74
N VAL A 319 -9.50 -15.60 -9.59
CA VAL A 319 -10.53 -16.25 -8.75
C VAL A 319 -9.90 -16.92 -7.52
N VAL A 320 -10.44 -16.63 -6.33
CA VAL A 320 -10.12 -17.39 -5.10
C VAL A 320 -10.91 -18.70 -5.10
N GLU A 321 -10.24 -19.82 -5.31
CA GLU A 321 -10.83 -21.16 -5.20
C GLU A 321 -10.55 -21.75 -3.80
N SER A 322 -11.62 -22.02 -3.04
CA SER A 322 -11.54 -22.80 -1.79
C SER A 322 -11.55 -24.29 -2.13
N THR A 323 -10.40 -24.94 -2.06
CA THR A 323 -10.21 -26.30 -2.61
C THR A 323 -10.69 -27.43 -1.70
N HIS A 324 -10.65 -27.24 -0.38
CA HIS A 324 -11.28 -28.15 0.59
C HIS A 324 -11.63 -27.44 1.92
N ASP A 325 -12.71 -27.91 2.55
CA ASP A 325 -12.90 -27.84 4.00
C ASP A 325 -12.10 -29.01 4.62
N LEU A 326 -11.11 -28.73 5.47
CA LEU A 326 -10.33 -29.79 6.11
C LEU A 326 -11.05 -30.32 7.34
N ASP A 327 -11.16 -31.64 7.43
CA ASP A 327 -11.65 -32.33 8.62
C ASP A 327 -10.54 -32.40 9.66
N ARG A 328 -10.59 -31.50 10.66
CA ARG A 328 -9.55 -31.36 11.69
C ARG A 328 -9.30 -32.63 12.50
N ASP A 329 -10.24 -33.58 12.54
CA ASP A 329 -10.04 -34.88 13.20
C ASP A 329 -9.00 -35.74 12.46
N ASN A 330 -8.75 -35.47 11.17
CA ASN A 330 -7.94 -36.27 10.25
C ASN A 330 -6.83 -35.49 9.51
N GLU A 331 -6.98 -34.18 9.26
CA GLU A 331 -6.08 -33.35 8.43
C GLU A 331 -5.90 -31.94 9.04
N VAL A 332 -4.71 -31.34 8.86
CA VAL A 332 -4.44 -29.91 9.18
C VAL A 332 -3.64 -29.24 8.06
N CYS A 333 -3.77 -27.92 7.96
CA CYS A 333 -3.06 -27.09 6.97
C CYS A 333 -1.78 -26.48 7.56
N ILE A 334 -0.67 -26.55 6.83
CA ILE A 334 0.56 -25.83 7.13
C ILE A 334 0.98 -24.92 5.98
N GLU A 335 1.41 -23.71 6.29
CA GLU A 335 1.93 -22.77 5.31
C GLU A 335 3.41 -23.00 5.01
N GLY A 336 3.84 -22.57 3.83
CA GLY A 336 5.21 -22.61 3.36
C GLY A 336 5.39 -21.66 2.18
N SER A 337 6.59 -21.68 1.60
CA SER A 337 6.88 -20.91 0.40
C SER A 337 7.73 -21.71 -0.59
N GLN A 338 7.56 -21.41 -1.87
CA GLN A 338 8.31 -22.03 -2.95
C GLN A 338 8.82 -20.96 -3.93
N THR A 339 10.14 -20.94 -4.15
CA THR A 339 10.79 -20.00 -5.05
C THR A 339 10.84 -20.56 -6.48
N PHE A 340 10.33 -19.78 -7.44
CA PHE A 340 10.30 -20.06 -8.87
C PHE A 340 11.11 -18.98 -9.61
N GLY A 341 12.42 -19.20 -9.76
CA GLY A 341 13.34 -18.18 -10.29
C GLY A 341 13.67 -17.14 -9.21
N GLU A 342 13.36 -15.87 -9.46
CA GLU A 342 13.50 -14.80 -8.46
C GLU A 342 12.20 -14.56 -7.65
N LEU A 343 11.05 -15.00 -8.16
CA LEU A 343 9.76 -14.91 -7.49
C LEU A 343 9.61 -15.99 -6.40
N THR A 344 9.20 -15.60 -5.20
CA THR A 344 8.83 -16.54 -4.12
C THR A 344 7.32 -16.51 -3.91
N ARG A 345 6.67 -17.66 -4.09
CA ARG A 345 5.23 -17.87 -3.94
C ARG A 345 4.90 -18.45 -2.56
N ARG A 346 3.73 -18.13 -2.02
CA ARG A 346 3.11 -18.77 -0.84
C ARG A 346 2.48 -20.09 -1.26
N THR A 347 2.75 -21.14 -0.51
CA THR A 347 2.27 -22.50 -0.82
C THR A 347 1.84 -23.21 0.45
N SER A 348 0.53 -23.36 0.63
CA SER A 348 -0.07 -24.21 1.67
C SER A 348 0.04 -25.71 1.34
N LYS A 349 0.07 -26.53 2.39
CA LYS A 349 0.14 -27.99 2.30
C LYS A 349 -0.69 -28.64 3.40
N VAL A 350 -1.52 -29.61 3.02
CA VAL A 350 -2.28 -30.46 3.95
C VAL A 350 -1.41 -31.61 4.47
N ILE A 351 -1.54 -31.95 5.75
CA ILE A 351 -0.88 -33.10 6.40
C ILE A 351 -1.83 -33.83 7.39
N ASP A 352 -1.66 -35.13 7.55
CA ASP A 352 -2.46 -35.98 8.45
C ASP A 352 -2.39 -35.50 9.93
N ASN A 353 -3.52 -35.21 10.56
CA ASN A 353 -3.56 -34.85 11.99
C ASN A 353 -3.44 -36.09 12.89
N ASN A 354 -2.22 -36.36 13.37
CA ASN A 354 -1.91 -37.53 14.18
C ASN A 354 -2.12 -37.33 15.71
N TRP A 355 -2.98 -36.41 16.13
CA TRP A 355 -3.31 -36.10 17.54
C TRP A 355 -3.57 -37.34 18.42
N GLY A 356 -4.22 -38.37 17.87
CA GLY A 356 -4.55 -39.62 18.56
C GLY A 356 -3.34 -40.47 18.96
N GLN A 357 -2.13 -40.12 18.49
CA GLN A 357 -0.89 -40.76 18.95
C GLN A 357 -0.40 -40.19 20.29
N CYS A 358 -0.66 -38.91 20.59
CA CYS A 358 -0.20 -38.24 21.81
C CYS A 358 -0.82 -38.90 23.06
N SER A 359 -2.16 -39.00 23.06
CA SER A 359 -2.99 -39.54 24.15
C SER A 359 -2.85 -41.07 24.36
N SER A 360 -1.92 -41.74 23.69
CA SER A 360 -1.70 -43.19 23.78
C SER A 360 -0.68 -43.62 24.83
N CYS A 361 0.24 -42.75 25.25
CA CYS A 361 1.24 -43.04 26.30
C CYS A 361 0.67 -42.66 27.68
N GLY A 362 0.89 -43.52 28.69
CA GLY A 362 0.44 -43.31 30.08
C GLY A 362 -0.56 -44.33 30.64
N SER A 363 -1.37 -44.99 29.80
CA SER A 363 -2.48 -45.87 30.20
C SER A 363 -2.12 -47.25 30.81
N GLY A 364 -1.00 -47.38 31.52
CA GLY A 364 -0.33 -48.67 31.81
C GLY A 364 -0.20 -49.13 33.27
N PHE A 365 -1.23 -49.84 33.77
CA PHE A 365 -1.26 -50.68 35.00
C PHE A 365 -1.31 -50.00 36.40
N ASP A 366 -2.18 -50.52 37.28
CA ASP A 366 -2.48 -50.04 38.66
C ASP A 366 -1.32 -50.12 39.71
N LEU A 367 -0.05 -50.08 39.32
CA LEU A 367 1.09 -50.26 40.25
C LEU A 367 1.73 -48.96 40.76
N ASP A 368 1.39 -47.80 40.20
CA ASP A 368 2.01 -46.51 40.55
C ASP A 368 1.74 -46.02 41.98
N ALA A 369 0.75 -46.60 42.66
CA ALA A 369 0.57 -46.44 44.11
C ALA A 369 1.82 -46.81 44.93
N PHE A 370 2.77 -47.59 44.37
CA PHE A 370 4.06 -47.90 44.99
C PHE A 370 5.21 -46.94 44.61
N ALA A 371 5.04 -46.06 43.62
CA ALA A 371 6.05 -45.06 43.24
C ALA A 371 6.35 -44.07 44.38
N PHE A 372 5.33 -43.75 45.19
CA PHE A 372 5.40 -42.85 46.34
C PHE A 372 6.24 -43.34 47.54
N LEU A 373 6.90 -44.50 47.47
CA LEU A 373 7.79 -44.99 48.54
C LEU A 373 9.25 -44.56 48.30
N PRO A 374 9.83 -43.65 49.12
CA PRO A 374 11.23 -43.25 48.97
C PRO A 374 12.18 -44.45 49.03
N TYR A 375 13.17 -44.48 48.13
CA TYR A 375 14.12 -45.58 47.91
C TYR A 375 13.56 -46.92 47.39
N LEU A 376 12.24 -47.11 47.32
CA LEU A 376 11.63 -48.32 46.72
C LEU A 376 10.93 -48.04 45.39
N GLY A 377 10.20 -46.92 45.28
CA GLY A 377 9.44 -46.54 44.08
C GLY A 377 10.30 -46.51 42.82
N ALA A 378 11.46 -45.85 42.87
CA ALA A 378 12.41 -45.80 41.74
C ALA A 378 12.92 -47.18 41.25
N GLY A 379 12.85 -48.22 42.09
CA GLY A 379 13.18 -49.60 41.71
C GLY A 379 11.98 -50.44 41.25
N ILE A 380 10.75 -49.91 41.37
CA ILE A 380 9.49 -50.56 40.98
C ILE A 380 8.91 -49.90 39.73
N VAL A 381 9.02 -48.57 39.59
CA VAL A 381 8.66 -47.82 38.37
C VAL A 381 9.45 -48.32 37.15
N ALA A 382 10.70 -48.75 37.35
CA ALA A 382 11.51 -49.41 36.33
C ALA A 382 11.01 -50.81 35.88
N LEU A 383 9.87 -51.28 36.41
CA LEU A 383 9.13 -52.47 35.97
C LEU A 383 7.75 -52.13 35.39
N GLY A 384 7.33 -50.87 35.43
CA GLY A 384 6.22 -50.36 34.62
C GLY A 384 6.60 -50.37 33.13
N SER A 385 5.62 -50.47 32.24
CA SER A 385 5.87 -50.48 30.80
C SER A 385 6.19 -49.06 30.30
N SER A 386 7.48 -48.74 30.25
CA SER A 386 8.02 -47.61 29.47
C SER A 386 7.43 -47.62 28.05
N CYS A 387 7.20 -46.45 27.45
CA CYS A 387 6.55 -46.31 26.13
C CYS A 387 7.41 -46.76 24.91
N GLN A 388 8.31 -47.73 25.09
CA GLN A 388 9.12 -48.41 24.05
C GLN A 388 9.33 -49.92 24.38
N GLU A 389 9.88 -50.66 23.40
CA GLU A 389 10.11 -52.11 23.38
C GLU A 389 11.23 -52.62 24.37
N PRO A 390 11.48 -53.94 24.54
CA PRO A 390 12.00 -54.46 25.81
C PRO A 390 13.41 -54.00 26.22
N ILE A 391 13.48 -53.56 27.48
CA ILE A 391 14.61 -52.91 28.19
C ILE A 391 15.95 -53.66 28.04
N ASP A 392 16.97 -52.95 27.54
CA ASP A 392 18.39 -53.27 27.77
C ASP A 392 18.89 -52.57 29.06
N TRP A 393 19.80 -53.22 29.79
CA TRP A 393 19.94 -53.05 31.25
C TRP A 393 20.99 -52.03 31.70
N ASP A 394 21.18 -50.91 31.00
CA ASP A 394 22.18 -49.90 31.37
C ASP A 394 21.63 -48.84 32.34
N PHE A 395 22.01 -48.93 33.62
CA PHE A 395 21.32 -48.32 34.77
C PHE A 395 21.78 -46.88 35.07
N ALA A 396 22.11 -46.09 34.04
CA ALA A 396 22.92 -44.87 34.18
C ALA A 396 22.49 -43.65 33.32
N GLY A 397 21.23 -43.24 33.45
CA GLY A 397 20.83 -41.83 33.30
C GLY A 397 20.77 -41.23 31.89
N ASN A 398 19.64 -41.41 31.22
CA ASN A 398 19.06 -40.43 30.29
C ASN A 398 17.53 -40.68 30.23
N TRP A 399 16.73 -39.75 30.76
CA TRP A 399 15.26 -39.85 30.75
C TRP A 399 14.74 -39.01 29.58
N LYS A 400 14.55 -39.63 28.41
CA LYS A 400 14.20 -38.95 27.13
C LYS A 400 12.70 -38.65 26.93
N LEU A 401 11.88 -38.80 27.97
CA LEU A 401 10.40 -38.77 27.87
C LEU A 401 9.82 -37.56 27.10
N GLY A 402 10.37 -36.36 27.28
CA GLY A 402 9.92 -35.16 26.54
C GLY A 402 10.30 -35.17 25.05
N GLU A 403 11.47 -35.71 24.69
CA GLU A 403 11.86 -35.91 23.29
C GLU A 403 11.03 -37.05 22.66
N ASP A 404 10.85 -38.17 23.38
CA ASP A 404 10.00 -39.29 22.94
C ASP A 404 8.52 -38.90 22.75
N CYS A 405 8.03 -37.86 23.43
CA CYS A 405 6.70 -37.28 23.20
C CYS A 405 6.67 -36.37 21.96
N LYS A 406 7.64 -35.48 21.77
CA LYS A 406 7.73 -34.59 20.59
C LYS A 406 7.94 -35.34 19.27
N ASP A 407 8.67 -36.46 19.30
CA ASP A 407 8.84 -37.35 18.14
C ASP A 407 7.60 -38.24 17.88
N ARG A 408 6.63 -38.33 18.80
CA ARG A 408 5.34 -39.00 18.59
C ARG A 408 4.37 -38.08 17.83
N GLY A 409 3.53 -38.67 16.99
CA GLY A 409 2.58 -37.94 16.14
C GLY A 409 3.22 -37.08 15.03
N LYS A 410 4.53 -36.81 15.06
CA LYS A 410 5.26 -35.95 14.12
C LYS A 410 5.05 -36.33 12.65
N VAL A 411 4.64 -35.38 11.83
CA VAL A 411 4.40 -35.57 10.37
C VAL A 411 5.36 -34.73 9.55
N GLY A 412 6.39 -35.37 9.00
CA GLY A 412 7.53 -34.68 8.42
C GLY A 412 8.32 -33.96 9.50
N ASP A 413 8.47 -32.64 9.38
CA ASP A 413 9.19 -31.82 10.36
C ASP A 413 8.27 -31.19 11.43
N VAL A 414 6.94 -31.31 11.29
CA VAL A 414 5.94 -30.70 12.20
C VAL A 414 5.69 -31.55 13.44
N GLU A 415 5.98 -31.01 14.62
CA GLU A 415 5.64 -31.60 15.92
C GLU A 415 4.11 -31.52 16.15
N MET A 416 3.49 -32.62 16.59
CA MET A 416 2.04 -32.72 16.83
C MET A 416 1.66 -32.88 18.31
N CYS A 417 2.64 -33.21 19.16
CA CYS A 417 2.45 -33.46 20.59
C CYS A 417 3.41 -32.59 21.42
N GLU A 418 2.94 -32.13 22.57
CA GLU A 418 3.73 -31.42 23.58
C GLU A 418 3.74 -32.22 24.90
N TYR A 419 4.86 -32.20 25.63
CA TYR A 419 5.02 -32.95 26.88
C TYR A 419 4.77 -32.04 28.07
N ASP A 420 3.78 -32.39 28.89
CA ASP A 420 3.44 -31.65 30.10
C ASP A 420 4.22 -32.20 31.30
N HIS A 421 4.61 -31.30 32.19
CA HIS A 421 5.53 -31.56 33.30
C HIS A 421 4.80 -31.48 34.64
N ASP A 422 4.00 -32.51 34.93
CA ASP A 422 3.32 -32.69 36.21
C ASP A 422 4.25 -32.47 37.41
N LEU A 423 3.70 -31.86 38.47
CA LEU A 423 4.43 -31.37 39.65
C LEU A 423 5.20 -32.47 40.42
N TYR A 424 4.99 -33.74 40.09
CA TYR A 424 5.65 -34.91 40.66
C TYR A 424 6.22 -35.87 39.60
N ALA A 425 7.08 -35.35 38.72
CA ALA A 425 7.98 -36.16 37.89
C ALA A 425 8.59 -37.35 38.69
N PRO A 426 8.58 -38.59 38.15
CA PRO A 426 8.67 -38.91 36.72
C PRO A 426 7.35 -39.13 35.97
N ILE A 427 6.20 -38.82 36.56
CA ILE A 427 4.90 -38.82 35.84
C ILE A 427 4.76 -37.47 35.11
N GLY A 428 4.09 -37.47 33.95
CA GLY A 428 3.88 -36.31 33.06
C GLY A 428 3.20 -36.76 31.77
N SER A 429 2.19 -36.02 31.28
CA SER A 429 1.34 -36.40 30.14
C SER A 429 1.87 -35.90 28.78
N CYS A 430 1.30 -36.42 27.68
CA CYS A 430 1.71 -36.08 26.30
C CYS A 430 0.48 -35.58 25.52
N ASN A 431 0.34 -34.25 25.44
CA ASN A 431 -0.87 -33.56 25.03
C ASN A 431 -0.84 -33.18 23.53
N PRO A 432 -1.96 -33.27 22.79
CA PRO A 432 -2.02 -32.89 21.39
C PRO A 432 -2.02 -31.37 21.19
N ILE A 433 -1.18 -30.90 20.26
CA ILE A 433 -1.15 -29.49 19.84
C ILE A 433 -2.43 -29.15 19.07
N TYR A 434 -2.83 -30.02 18.13
CA TYR A 434 -4.02 -29.90 17.28
C TYR A 434 -5.09 -30.97 17.61
N PRO A 435 -5.83 -30.87 18.74
CA PRO A 435 -6.89 -31.82 19.10
C PRO A 435 -8.17 -31.68 18.25
N PRO A 436 -9.07 -32.68 18.30
CA PRO A 436 -10.31 -32.74 17.53
C PRO A 436 -11.38 -31.75 18.03
N ALA A 437 -12.26 -31.32 17.13
CA ALA A 437 -13.25 -30.26 17.35
C ALA A 437 -14.56 -30.75 18.01
N ILE A 438 -14.47 -31.44 19.16
CA ILE A 438 -15.61 -32.20 19.73
C ILE A 438 -15.93 -31.82 21.19
N SER A 439 -16.74 -30.79 21.39
CA SER A 439 -17.24 -30.33 22.71
C SER A 439 -18.40 -31.19 23.27
N THR A 440 -18.16 -32.50 23.45
CA THR A 440 -19.12 -33.42 24.10
C THR A 440 -18.77 -33.67 25.56
N GLU A 441 -19.78 -33.92 26.40
CA GLU A 441 -19.61 -34.30 27.81
C GLU A 441 -18.69 -35.54 27.97
N ASP A 442 -18.83 -36.53 27.08
CA ASP A 442 -17.95 -37.72 27.00
C ASP A 442 -16.50 -37.40 26.59
N GLN A 443 -16.23 -36.25 25.95
CA GLN A 443 -14.88 -35.78 25.63
C GLN A 443 -14.29 -35.01 26.83
N CYS A 444 -15.02 -34.05 27.39
CA CYS A 444 -14.59 -33.26 28.56
C CYS A 444 -14.28 -34.14 29.78
N ASN A 445 -15.01 -35.25 29.95
CA ASN A 445 -14.79 -36.25 31.01
C ASN A 445 -13.54 -37.13 30.83
N LYS A 446 -12.69 -36.90 29.81
CA LYS A 446 -11.42 -37.64 29.61
C LYS A 446 -10.20 -37.00 30.31
N CYS A 447 -10.39 -35.81 30.89
CA CYS A 447 -9.36 -35.12 31.66
C CYS A 447 -8.97 -35.91 32.93
N GLY A 448 -7.70 -35.89 33.35
CA GLY A 448 -7.16 -36.79 34.37
C GLY A 448 -7.07 -38.25 33.89
N GLY A 449 -6.97 -38.47 32.57
CA GLY A 449 -6.86 -39.79 31.94
C GLY A 449 -5.41 -40.24 31.67
N GLY A 450 -4.42 -39.37 31.88
CA GLY A 450 -3.03 -39.52 31.42
C GLY A 450 -2.17 -40.61 32.07
N GLY A 451 -2.74 -41.40 32.99
CA GLY A 451 -2.05 -42.49 33.71
C GLY A 451 -2.09 -42.38 35.23
N ASP A 452 -2.61 -41.29 35.78
CA ASP A 452 -2.61 -40.99 37.21
C ASP A 452 -3.85 -41.55 37.95
N SER A 453 -4.28 -42.78 37.65
CA SER A 453 -5.60 -43.34 38.02
C SER A 453 -6.00 -43.33 39.52
N PHE A 454 -5.08 -43.00 40.43
CA PHE A 454 -5.32 -42.81 41.86
C PHE A 454 -5.50 -41.34 42.29
N THR A 455 -5.16 -40.38 41.44
CA THR A 455 -5.37 -38.94 41.62
C THR A 455 -6.41 -38.39 40.64
N ASN A 456 -6.43 -38.85 39.38
CA ASN A 456 -7.35 -38.45 38.30
C ASN A 456 -7.52 -36.93 38.24
N ALA A 457 -6.41 -36.20 38.36
CA ALA A 457 -6.40 -34.80 38.78
C ALA A 457 -6.31 -33.84 37.59
N CYS A 458 -7.42 -33.73 36.86
CA CYS A 458 -7.58 -32.82 35.72
C CYS A 458 -7.00 -31.41 35.99
N THR A 459 -5.97 -31.03 35.21
CA THR A 459 -5.36 -29.70 35.21
C THR A 459 -6.09 -28.78 34.23
N ILE A 460 -5.80 -27.47 34.30
CA ILE A 460 -6.38 -26.52 33.33
C ILE A 460 -5.79 -26.76 31.94
N GLU A 461 -4.50 -27.11 31.86
CA GLU A 461 -3.76 -27.46 30.66
C GLU A 461 -4.28 -28.73 29.99
N GLU A 462 -4.41 -29.84 30.74
CA GLU A 462 -4.99 -31.09 30.24
C GLU A 462 -6.40 -30.85 29.70
N CYS A 463 -7.24 -30.12 30.43
CA CYS A 463 -8.59 -29.90 29.97
C CYS A 463 -8.61 -28.99 28.74
N ASN A 464 -7.77 -27.95 28.69
CA ASN A 464 -7.65 -27.07 27.52
C ASN A 464 -7.18 -27.83 26.26
N ALA A 465 -6.52 -28.98 26.41
CA ALA A 465 -6.19 -29.88 25.29
C ALA A 465 -7.38 -30.71 24.75
N LEU A 466 -8.59 -30.67 25.35
CA LEU A 466 -9.73 -31.54 24.99
C LEU A 466 -10.81 -30.93 24.09
N GLY A 467 -10.71 -29.63 23.74
CA GLY A 467 -11.79 -28.90 23.08
C GLY A 467 -12.71 -28.18 24.07
N ASP A 468 -13.85 -27.67 23.61
CA ASP A 468 -14.58 -26.59 24.28
C ASP A 468 -15.32 -27.07 25.53
N CYS A 469 -14.67 -26.91 26.67
CA CYS A 469 -15.21 -27.09 28.01
C CYS A 469 -14.67 -25.95 28.91
N GLN A 470 -15.35 -25.65 30.00
CA GLN A 470 -14.98 -24.67 31.02
C GLN A 470 -14.41 -25.39 32.24
N PHE A 471 -13.26 -24.95 32.76
CA PHE A 471 -12.59 -25.59 33.89
C PHE A 471 -13.17 -25.13 35.24
N GLU A 472 -14.14 -25.89 35.77
CA GLU A 472 -14.66 -25.68 37.11
C GLU A 472 -13.61 -26.07 38.17
N HIS A 473 -13.04 -25.09 38.89
CA HIS A 473 -12.21 -25.37 40.06
C HIS A 473 -13.01 -26.17 41.11
N ASN A 474 -12.58 -27.40 41.37
CA ASN A 474 -13.19 -28.26 42.37
C ASN A 474 -12.85 -27.71 43.77
N ASN A 475 -13.86 -27.15 44.46
CA ASN A 475 -13.82 -27.05 45.91
C ASN A 475 -13.80 -28.47 46.48
N LEU A 476 -12.58 -29.02 46.69
CA LEU A 476 -12.32 -30.45 46.79
C LEU A 476 -13.37 -31.19 47.63
N ASP A 477 -14.04 -32.16 47.02
CA ASP A 477 -14.89 -33.09 47.76
C ASP A 477 -14.06 -33.73 48.88
N TRP A 478 -14.65 -33.78 50.07
CA TRP A 478 -14.04 -34.32 51.27
C TRP A 478 -13.47 -35.71 51.06
N ASN A 479 -14.02 -36.50 50.12
CA ASN A 479 -13.50 -37.83 49.80
C ASN A 479 -12.09 -37.81 49.16
N GLY A 480 -11.80 -36.86 48.25
CA GLY A 480 -10.47 -36.72 47.65
C GLY A 480 -9.44 -36.29 48.69
N LEU A 481 -9.76 -35.25 49.46
CA LEU A 481 -8.92 -34.75 50.55
C LEU A 481 -8.73 -35.80 51.66
N TYR A 482 -9.75 -36.62 51.94
CA TYR A 482 -9.71 -37.73 52.89
C TYR A 482 -8.81 -38.87 52.42
N ASN A 483 -8.84 -39.21 51.12
CA ASN A 483 -7.99 -40.26 50.55
C ASN A 483 -6.51 -39.84 50.53
N ALA A 484 -6.19 -38.65 50.03
CA ALA A 484 -4.83 -38.09 50.07
C ALA A 484 -4.33 -37.93 51.52
N GLY A 485 -5.19 -37.43 52.41
CA GLY A 485 -4.91 -37.34 53.85
C GLY A 485 -4.68 -38.70 54.51
N LEU A 486 -5.43 -39.74 54.14
CA LEU A 486 -5.21 -41.11 54.60
C LEU A 486 -3.92 -41.72 54.05
N LEU A 487 -3.51 -41.36 52.84
CA LEU A 487 -2.23 -41.80 52.28
C LEU A 487 -1.04 -41.15 53.01
N ALA A 488 -1.10 -39.83 53.26
CA ALA A 488 -0.08 -39.09 53.98
C ALA A 488 0.00 -39.50 55.48
N VAL A 489 -1.13 -39.55 56.18
CA VAL A 489 -1.19 -40.03 57.57
C VAL A 489 -0.88 -41.52 57.65
N GLY A 490 -1.31 -42.32 56.67
CA GLY A 490 -1.04 -43.75 56.58
C GLY A 490 0.44 -44.06 56.39
N THR A 491 1.13 -43.38 55.47
CA THR A 491 2.58 -43.52 55.28
C THR A 491 3.37 -43.00 56.48
N ALA A 492 3.03 -41.82 57.04
CA ALA A 492 3.69 -41.30 58.23
C ALA A 492 3.52 -42.22 59.45
N THR A 493 2.29 -42.70 59.71
CA THR A 493 2.03 -43.64 60.81
C THR A 493 2.59 -45.03 60.52
N ALA A 494 2.67 -45.48 59.27
CA ALA A 494 3.36 -46.72 58.90
C ALA A 494 4.86 -46.61 59.15
N ILE A 495 5.53 -45.53 58.76
CA ILE A 495 6.97 -45.33 59.01
C ILE A 495 7.27 -45.31 60.52
N VAL A 496 6.47 -44.58 61.32
CA VAL A 496 6.62 -44.56 62.78
C VAL A 496 6.30 -45.93 63.40
N SER A 497 5.25 -46.61 62.94
CA SER A 497 4.83 -47.91 63.47
C SER A 497 5.79 -49.04 63.07
N ILE A 498 6.40 -48.98 61.89
CA ILE A 498 7.45 -49.90 61.44
C ILE A 498 8.72 -49.63 62.26
N GLY A 499 9.08 -48.37 62.50
CA GLY A 499 10.18 -48.02 63.43
C GLY A 499 9.99 -48.62 64.83
N TRP A 500 8.79 -48.49 65.40
CA TRP A 500 8.42 -49.09 66.69
C TRP A 500 8.31 -50.62 66.65
N ALA A 501 7.79 -51.19 65.57
CA ALA A 501 7.69 -52.64 65.37
C ALA A 501 9.07 -53.29 65.26
N VAL A 502 9.99 -52.72 64.46
CA VAL A 502 11.37 -53.19 64.34
C VAL A 502 12.12 -53.10 65.68
N CYS A 503 11.94 -52.00 66.43
CA CYS A 503 12.53 -51.85 67.76
C CYS A 503 11.97 -52.82 68.81
N SER A 504 10.72 -53.26 68.68
CA SER A 504 10.07 -54.18 69.63
C SER A 504 10.18 -55.66 69.24
N TRP A 505 10.26 -55.98 67.95
CA TRP A 505 10.45 -57.34 67.44
C TRP A 505 11.92 -57.81 67.53
N ILE A 506 12.89 -56.90 67.57
CA ILE A 506 14.32 -57.23 67.74
C ILE A 506 14.93 -56.51 68.95
N PRO A 507 14.65 -56.95 70.20
CA PRO A 507 15.11 -56.26 71.42
C PRO A 507 16.63 -56.08 71.57
N GLY A 508 17.44 -56.82 70.80
CA GLY A 508 18.90 -56.68 70.79
C GLY A 508 19.42 -55.44 70.05
N LEU A 509 18.65 -54.87 69.12
CA LEU A 509 19.11 -53.76 68.25
C LEU A 509 19.28 -52.45 69.04
N CYS A 510 18.42 -52.21 70.03
CA CYS A 510 18.52 -51.06 70.95
C CYS A 510 19.57 -51.24 72.07
N ALA A 511 20.25 -52.39 72.14
CA ALA A 511 21.24 -52.73 73.17
C ALA A 511 22.66 -52.92 72.62
N ALA A 512 22.91 -52.49 71.38
CA ALA A 512 24.19 -52.62 70.70
C ALA A 512 25.24 -51.55 71.13
N PRO A 513 26.54 -51.76 70.86
CA PRO A 513 27.61 -50.81 71.20
C PRO A 513 27.42 -49.41 70.58
N PRO A 514 28.09 -48.36 71.10
CA PRO A 514 27.70 -46.95 70.95
C PRO A 514 27.91 -46.33 69.56
N TYR A 515 28.04 -47.13 68.50
CA TYR A 515 28.02 -46.65 67.11
C TYR A 515 26.60 -46.74 66.51
N TRP A 516 25.91 -47.88 66.72
CA TRP A 516 24.51 -48.05 66.32
C TRP A 516 23.56 -47.24 67.19
N GLY A 517 23.89 -47.05 68.48
CA GLY A 517 23.17 -46.14 69.37
C GLY A 517 23.15 -44.70 68.85
N THR A 518 24.18 -44.25 68.12
CA THR A 518 24.21 -42.92 67.50
C THR A 518 23.34 -42.85 66.26
N ILE A 519 23.35 -43.86 65.39
CA ILE A 519 22.49 -43.90 64.19
C ILE A 519 21.01 -44.01 64.59
N MET A 520 20.66 -44.85 65.57
CA MET A 520 19.29 -44.96 66.07
C MET A 520 18.85 -43.73 66.88
N ASN A 521 19.75 -43.02 67.57
CA ASN A 521 19.44 -41.68 68.06
C ASN A 521 19.23 -40.72 66.89
N ILE A 522 20.09 -40.68 65.88
CA ILE A 522 19.90 -39.82 64.69
C ILE A 522 18.58 -40.14 63.97
N LEU A 523 18.06 -41.37 64.01
CA LEU A 523 16.73 -41.68 63.46
C LEU A 523 15.57 -41.32 64.41
N VAL A 524 15.72 -41.48 65.73
CA VAL A 524 14.66 -41.14 66.71
C VAL A 524 14.63 -39.65 67.01
N THR A 525 15.76 -39.03 67.34
CA THR A 525 15.90 -37.58 67.44
C THR A 525 15.77 -36.93 66.07
N GLY A 526 16.22 -37.54 64.98
CA GLY A 526 15.97 -37.03 63.63
C GLY A 526 14.51 -37.13 63.22
N GLY A 527 13.77 -38.12 63.70
CA GLY A 527 12.30 -38.16 63.60
C GLY A 527 11.63 -37.05 64.41
N TRP A 528 12.21 -36.65 65.55
CA TRP A 528 11.79 -35.46 66.30
C TRP A 528 12.21 -34.15 65.63
N TRP A 529 13.38 -34.08 65.01
CA TRP A 529 13.84 -32.92 64.25
C TRP A 529 13.10 -32.78 62.92
N SER A 530 12.70 -33.87 62.26
CA SER A 530 11.85 -33.84 61.07
C SER A 530 10.41 -33.50 61.46
N ALA A 531 9.88 -34.04 62.56
CA ALA A 531 8.57 -33.62 63.08
C ALA A 531 8.59 -32.13 63.51
N ALA A 532 9.66 -31.66 64.15
CA ALA A 532 9.82 -30.24 64.50
C ALA A 532 10.09 -29.34 63.29
N TYR A 533 10.78 -29.86 62.26
CA TYR A 533 10.97 -29.18 60.97
C TYR A 533 9.64 -29.04 60.24
N TRP A 534 8.85 -30.11 60.13
CA TRP A 534 7.50 -30.06 59.54
C TRP A 534 6.55 -29.18 60.35
N VAL A 535 6.51 -29.28 61.68
CA VAL A 535 5.71 -28.38 62.52
C VAL A 535 6.18 -26.92 62.40
N GLY A 536 7.49 -26.67 62.32
CA GLY A 536 8.06 -25.34 62.09
C GLY A 536 7.73 -24.79 60.70
N PHE A 537 7.81 -25.62 59.67
CA PHE A 537 7.47 -25.30 58.28
C PHE A 537 5.97 -24.99 58.15
N SER A 538 5.09 -25.84 58.71
CA SER A 538 3.64 -25.57 58.78
C SER A 538 3.31 -24.31 59.59
N LEU A 539 4.08 -23.97 60.63
CA LEU A 539 3.90 -22.72 61.37
C LEU A 539 4.38 -21.49 60.58
N VAL A 540 5.51 -21.57 59.87
CA VAL A 540 6.04 -20.46 59.05
C VAL A 540 5.18 -20.22 57.82
N VAL A 541 4.82 -21.28 57.08
CA VAL A 541 3.90 -21.20 55.92
C VAL A 541 2.51 -20.76 56.38
N GLY A 542 2.00 -21.32 57.47
CA GLY A 542 0.70 -20.94 58.05
C GLY A 542 0.66 -19.48 58.51
N GLN A 543 1.71 -18.97 59.15
CA GLN A 543 1.78 -17.56 59.56
C GLN A 543 1.95 -16.61 58.36
N GLY A 544 2.75 -17.00 57.36
CA GLY A 544 2.86 -16.28 56.09
C GLY A 544 1.50 -16.12 55.40
N ALA A 545 0.74 -17.22 55.27
CA ALA A 545 -0.61 -17.20 54.71
C ALA A 545 -1.58 -16.31 55.52
N THR A 546 -1.52 -16.31 56.85
CA THR A 546 -2.40 -15.43 57.67
C THR A 546 -2.06 -13.94 57.62
N LEU A 547 -0.93 -13.55 57.03
CA LEU A 547 -0.56 -12.15 56.79
C LEU A 547 -0.88 -11.68 55.36
N ALA A 548 -1.22 -12.60 54.45
CA ALA A 548 -1.51 -12.33 53.04
C ALA A 548 -3.00 -11.98 52.79
N ASN A 549 -3.62 -11.19 53.67
CA ASN A 549 -5.03 -10.80 53.55
C ASN A 549 -5.27 -9.33 53.95
N PRO A 550 -5.02 -8.37 53.04
CA PRO A 550 -5.22 -6.94 53.29
C PRO A 550 -6.69 -6.50 53.11
N ASP A 551 -7.11 -5.52 53.90
CA ASP A 551 -8.30 -4.70 53.61
C ASP A 551 -8.01 -3.88 52.33
N PRO A 552 -8.88 -3.88 51.30
CA PRO A 552 -8.59 -3.35 49.95
C PRO A 552 -8.59 -1.80 49.87
N ARG A 553 -8.04 -1.12 50.89
CA ARG A 553 -7.94 0.35 51.01
C ARG A 553 -6.54 0.85 51.35
N TYR A 554 -5.56 -0.06 51.45
CA TYR A 554 -4.14 0.29 51.56
C TYR A 554 -3.31 -0.68 50.71
N ASP A 555 -2.96 -0.25 49.50
CA ASP A 555 -2.03 -0.98 48.65
C ASP A 555 -0.60 -0.92 49.23
N PHE A 556 0.05 -2.08 49.26
CA PHE A 556 1.42 -2.30 49.68
C PHE A 556 2.00 -3.49 48.88
N ALA A 557 2.14 -3.29 47.56
CA ALA A 557 2.76 -4.27 46.67
C ALA A 557 4.15 -4.76 47.16
N PHE A 558 4.35 -6.08 47.14
CA PHE A 558 5.62 -6.74 47.51
C PHE A 558 6.49 -7.16 46.31
N ARG A 559 6.01 -6.90 45.08
CA ARG A 559 6.72 -7.11 43.81
C ARG A 559 7.15 -5.77 43.23
N ASN A 560 8.21 -5.78 42.43
CA ASN A 560 8.48 -4.69 41.48
C ASN A 560 7.79 -5.00 40.13
N GLU A 561 7.82 -4.06 39.18
CA GLU A 561 7.14 -4.16 37.87
C GLU A 561 7.71 -5.25 36.93
N ASP A 562 8.86 -5.86 37.28
CA ASP A 562 9.54 -6.94 36.57
C ASP A 562 9.31 -8.33 37.20
N ASP A 563 8.28 -8.46 38.04
CA ASP A 563 7.94 -9.61 38.87
C ASP A 563 9.02 -10.04 39.89
N SER A 564 10.10 -9.28 40.03
CA SER A 564 11.17 -9.58 40.99
C SER A 564 10.76 -9.27 42.44
N ILE A 565 11.17 -10.14 43.36
CA ILE A 565 10.92 -9.98 44.79
C ILE A 565 11.98 -9.06 45.39
N ASN A 566 11.56 -8.00 46.07
CA ASN A 566 12.46 -7.02 46.66
C ASN A 566 13.25 -7.59 47.86
N LEU A 567 14.44 -8.13 47.58
CA LEU A 567 15.29 -8.84 48.54
C LEU A 567 15.65 -8.01 49.79
N ALA A 568 15.66 -6.68 49.69
CA ALA A 568 15.91 -5.80 50.84
C ALA A 568 14.79 -5.85 51.88
N TRP A 569 13.53 -6.00 51.46
CA TRP A 569 12.38 -6.18 52.36
C TRP A 569 12.33 -7.58 52.96
N GLY A 570 12.64 -8.62 52.18
CA GLY A 570 12.79 -9.98 52.71
C GLY A 570 13.87 -10.07 53.79
N LEU A 571 15.02 -9.43 53.55
CA LEU A 571 16.08 -9.30 54.56
C LEU A 571 15.65 -8.47 55.77
N ALA A 572 14.92 -7.37 55.59
CA ALA A 572 14.40 -6.55 56.69
C ALA A 572 13.42 -7.32 57.59
N LEU A 573 12.49 -8.08 57.01
CA LEU A 573 11.54 -8.93 57.72
C LEU A 573 12.26 -10.07 58.47
N SER A 574 13.26 -10.70 57.85
CA SER A 574 14.09 -11.70 58.54
C SER A 574 14.84 -11.11 59.74
N ASN A 575 15.27 -9.84 59.66
CA ASN A 575 15.96 -9.13 60.74
C ASN A 575 15.02 -8.70 61.86
N SER A 576 13.76 -8.32 61.59
CA SER A 576 12.79 -8.00 62.66
C SER A 576 12.41 -9.27 63.42
N ILE A 577 12.13 -10.37 62.72
CA ILE A 577 11.81 -11.67 63.33
C ILE A 577 12.99 -12.20 64.14
N ALA A 578 14.22 -12.14 63.61
CA ALA A 578 15.43 -12.52 64.36
C ALA A 578 15.62 -11.69 65.64
N LYS A 579 15.22 -10.42 65.62
CA LYS A 579 15.35 -9.50 66.76
C LYS A 579 14.26 -9.70 67.82
N GLU A 580 13.02 -9.96 67.45
CA GLU A 580 11.96 -10.34 68.41
C GLU A 580 12.30 -11.67 69.10
N ILE A 581 12.85 -12.64 68.37
CA ILE A 581 13.33 -13.91 68.94
C ILE A 581 14.47 -13.68 69.96
N GLU A 582 15.31 -12.66 69.77
CA GLU A 582 16.35 -12.30 70.75
C GLU A 582 15.77 -11.56 71.98
N GLU A 583 14.69 -10.79 71.83
CA GLU A 583 14.02 -10.07 72.93
C GLU A 583 13.06 -10.95 73.78
N ILE A 584 12.53 -12.06 73.24
CA ILE A 584 11.61 -12.98 73.95
C ILE A 584 12.29 -13.84 75.06
N GLY A 585 13.63 -13.90 75.10
CA GLY A 585 14.37 -14.24 76.32
C GLY A 585 14.34 -15.71 76.78
N TRP A 586 14.01 -16.68 75.90
CA TRP A 586 13.94 -18.11 76.24
C TRP A 586 15.32 -18.83 76.31
N VAL A 587 16.25 -18.29 77.10
CA VAL A 587 17.49 -18.99 77.49
C VAL A 587 17.78 -18.79 78.98
N ASP A 588 17.33 -19.72 79.81
CA ASP A 588 17.71 -19.80 81.22
C ASP A 588 19.21 -20.21 81.34
N PRO A 589 20.10 -19.41 81.98
CA PRO A 589 21.55 -19.66 82.04
C PRO A 589 21.92 -20.81 82.99
N GLY A 590 21.43 -22.03 82.69
CA GLY A 590 21.32 -23.14 83.65
C GLY A 590 22.19 -24.38 83.45
N MET A 591 23.00 -24.51 82.36
CA MET A 591 23.91 -25.66 82.20
C MET A 591 25.23 -25.33 81.51
N SER A 592 26.31 -25.98 81.96
CA SER A 592 27.67 -25.68 81.52
C SER A 592 28.37 -26.85 80.82
N SER A 593 29.17 -26.48 79.81
CA SER A 593 30.38 -27.14 79.30
C SER A 593 30.31 -28.07 78.08
N ARG A 594 31.13 -27.69 77.08
CA ARG A 594 31.71 -28.47 75.95
C ARG A 594 30.82 -28.77 74.74
N GLY A 595 31.21 -28.20 73.59
CA GLY A 595 30.45 -28.21 72.33
C GLY A 595 29.39 -27.07 72.34
N THR A 596 29.17 -26.32 71.27
CA THR A 596 29.71 -26.39 69.89
C THR A 596 30.05 -24.98 69.36
N SER A 597 31.22 -24.82 68.73
CA SER A 597 31.56 -23.62 67.95
C SER A 597 31.23 -23.76 66.46
N GLU A 598 30.92 -24.98 66.01
CA GLU A 598 30.73 -25.33 64.59
C GLU A 598 29.28 -25.14 64.12
N GLY A 599 28.28 -25.30 64.99
CA GLY A 599 26.86 -25.15 64.62
C GLY A 599 26.49 -23.73 64.16
N ARG A 600 27.09 -22.69 64.76
CA ARG A 600 26.93 -21.30 64.30
C ARG A 600 27.64 -21.03 62.97
N ALA A 601 28.72 -21.76 62.67
CA ALA A 601 29.43 -21.61 61.40
C ALA A 601 28.66 -22.26 60.24
N LEU A 602 28.07 -23.45 60.46
CA LEU A 602 27.29 -24.14 59.43
C LEU A 602 26.04 -23.34 59.01
N LEU A 603 25.30 -22.79 59.99
CA LEU A 603 24.08 -22.01 59.70
C LEU A 603 24.40 -20.71 58.94
N LEU A 604 25.48 -20.00 59.30
CA LEU A 604 25.92 -18.81 58.57
C LEU A 604 26.50 -19.13 57.19
N ALA A 605 27.15 -20.28 57.02
CA ALA A 605 27.66 -20.73 55.71
C ALA A 605 26.50 -21.04 54.74
N VAL A 606 25.45 -21.73 55.21
CA VAL A 606 24.24 -22.01 54.40
C VAL A 606 23.53 -20.70 54.02
N LEU A 607 23.33 -19.78 54.96
CA LEU A 607 22.65 -18.50 54.69
C LEU A 607 23.46 -17.52 53.83
N SER A 608 24.79 -17.69 53.71
CA SER A 608 25.62 -16.90 52.80
C SER A 608 25.79 -17.50 51.40
N GLY A 609 25.30 -18.72 51.17
CA GLY A 609 25.46 -19.44 49.89
C GLY A 609 24.34 -19.23 48.87
N ILE A 610 23.29 -18.47 49.19
CA ILE A 610 22.02 -18.48 48.45
C ILE A 610 21.83 -17.23 47.55
N SER A 611 22.71 -16.23 47.62
CA SER A 611 22.49 -14.91 46.99
C SER A 611 23.35 -14.57 45.74
N ASN A 612 24.01 -15.54 45.09
CA ASN A 612 24.59 -15.36 43.74
C ASN A 612 24.89 -16.70 43.03
N PRO A 613 24.23 -17.02 41.89
CA PRO A 613 24.44 -18.27 41.14
C PRO A 613 25.87 -18.51 40.60
N GLU A 614 26.62 -17.46 40.22
CA GLU A 614 27.87 -17.62 39.46
C GLU A 614 29.05 -18.18 40.28
N THR A 615 28.89 -18.35 41.60
CA THR A 615 30.03 -18.63 42.51
C THR A 615 30.30 -20.13 42.75
N PHE A 616 29.46 -21.05 42.24
CA PHE A 616 29.55 -22.48 42.58
C PHE A 616 30.70 -23.25 41.89
N SER A 617 31.27 -22.72 40.80
CA SER A 617 32.31 -23.42 40.02
C SER A 617 33.76 -23.14 40.45
N SER A 618 33.99 -22.13 41.30
CA SER A 618 35.33 -21.57 41.54
C SER A 618 36.04 -22.07 42.82
N ILE A 619 35.34 -22.74 43.75
CA ILE A 619 35.86 -23.18 45.06
C ILE A 619 36.70 -24.49 44.94
N VAL A 620 37.60 -24.51 43.96
CA VAL A 620 38.76 -25.42 43.86
C VAL A 620 40.06 -24.61 43.70
N GLY A 621 39.98 -23.32 43.37
CA GLY A 621 41.13 -22.40 43.29
C GLY A 621 41.64 -21.95 44.67
N ALA A 622 42.95 -22.09 44.91
CA ALA A 622 43.53 -21.96 46.24
C ALA A 622 44.30 -20.64 46.50
N LEU A 623 44.20 -20.16 47.75
CA LEU A 623 45.26 -19.52 48.54
C LEU A 623 46.15 -18.45 47.85
N ALA A 624 45.66 -17.20 47.79
CA ALA A 624 46.52 -16.01 47.69
C ALA A 624 45.90 -14.80 48.42
N ALA A 625 46.75 -13.85 48.84
CA ALA A 625 46.38 -12.60 49.52
C ALA A 625 47.34 -11.47 49.08
N PRO A 626 47.25 -10.22 49.61
CA PRO A 626 46.21 -9.24 49.25
C PRO A 626 46.82 -7.86 48.86
N ILE A 627 46.02 -6.94 48.29
CA ILE A 627 46.21 -5.46 48.20
C ILE A 627 45.00 -4.88 47.42
N GLY A 628 44.45 -3.67 47.65
CA GLY A 628 44.75 -2.63 48.65
C GLY A 628 43.76 -1.44 48.58
N ARG A 629 43.76 -0.55 49.58
CA ARG A 629 42.76 0.54 49.76
C ARG A 629 43.03 1.81 48.92
N LYS A 630 41.94 2.54 48.57
CA LYS A 630 41.62 3.93 49.00
C LYS A 630 40.23 4.32 48.43
N MET A 631 39.28 5.00 49.08
CA MET A 631 39.21 5.93 50.24
C MET A 631 39.27 7.44 49.89
N LEU A 632 38.06 8.04 49.86
CA LEU A 632 37.63 9.45 49.97
C LEU A 632 38.68 10.55 50.25
N SER A 633 38.53 11.69 49.54
CA SER A 633 38.82 13.03 50.08
C SER A 633 38.01 14.14 49.39
N TRP A 634 37.49 15.07 50.20
CA TRP A 634 36.92 16.42 49.96
C TRP A 634 37.16 17.09 48.58
N GLY A 635 36.31 17.96 48.04
CA GLY A 635 35.26 18.79 48.63
C GLY A 635 35.32 20.24 48.10
N LEU A 636 34.16 20.78 47.75
CA LEU A 636 33.81 22.20 47.48
C LEU A 636 34.23 22.88 46.15
N GLU A 637 33.24 23.60 45.62
CA GLU A 637 33.28 24.79 44.74
C GLU A 637 33.74 24.68 43.27
N ARG A 638 32.75 24.71 42.37
CA ARG A 638 32.82 25.58 41.18
C ARG A 638 31.43 26.12 40.82
N THR A 639 31.34 27.44 40.62
CA THR A 639 30.07 28.18 40.50
C THR A 639 30.07 29.08 39.25
N ILE A 640 28.99 29.06 38.48
CA ILE A 640 28.58 29.99 37.39
C ILE A 640 29.47 30.12 36.14
N ARG A 641 28.95 29.59 35.04
CA ARG A 641 28.82 30.16 33.67
C ARG A 641 28.09 29.11 32.83
N ASN A 642 26.96 29.36 32.14
CA ASN A 642 26.41 30.55 31.49
C ASN A 642 24.90 30.73 31.84
N TYR A 643 24.18 31.83 31.59
CA TYR A 643 24.56 33.18 31.14
C TYR A 643 23.61 34.24 31.75
N LEU A 644 24.11 35.12 32.61
CA LEU A 644 23.52 36.43 32.95
C LEU A 644 24.66 37.35 33.42
N ARG A 645 24.43 38.67 33.36
CA ARG A 645 25.34 39.82 33.60
C ARG A 645 26.03 40.39 32.34
N ASP A 646 26.16 41.71 32.17
CA ASP A 646 25.63 42.83 32.99
C ASP A 646 25.65 44.17 32.22
N ALA A 647 25.18 45.23 32.89
CA ALA A 647 25.55 46.66 32.73
C ALA A 647 24.68 47.57 31.81
N ALA A 648 23.57 47.99 32.41
CA ALA A 648 22.87 49.28 32.28
C ALA A 648 23.68 50.54 31.88
N PHE A 649 22.96 51.56 31.37
CA PHE A 649 23.30 52.98 31.63
C PHE A 649 22.07 53.93 31.67
N ALA A 650 22.08 54.82 32.68
CA ALA A 650 21.34 56.10 32.89
C ALA A 650 19.98 56.42 32.20
N ALA A 651 18.91 56.38 33.03
CA ALA A 651 17.97 57.46 33.37
C ALA A 651 17.58 58.59 32.36
N THR A 652 16.26 58.83 32.25
CA THR A 652 15.59 60.03 32.84
C THR A 652 14.07 59.85 33.04
N ASP A 653 13.59 60.20 34.24
CA ASP A 653 12.21 60.61 34.62
C ASP A 653 12.03 62.12 34.22
N PRO A 654 10.83 62.79 34.19
CA PRO A 654 9.63 62.48 34.98
C PRO A 654 8.23 62.83 34.41
N ALA A 655 7.22 62.66 35.30
CA ALA A 655 5.91 63.36 35.38
C ALA A 655 4.71 62.79 34.55
N SER A 656 3.45 62.79 35.05
CA SER A 656 2.91 63.05 36.41
C SER A 656 1.39 62.70 36.49
N VAL A 657 0.90 61.97 37.51
CA VAL A 657 0.12 62.45 38.70
C VAL A 657 -1.40 62.72 38.49
N ILE A 658 -2.20 62.46 39.54
CA ILE A 658 -3.66 62.67 39.74
C ILE A 658 -4.57 61.66 39.00
N GLU A 659 -5.54 60.93 39.58
CA GLU A 659 -6.36 60.96 40.83
C GLU A 659 -7.82 61.46 40.66
N ALA A 660 -8.78 60.66 41.16
CA ALA A 660 -10.22 60.96 41.39
C ALA A 660 -11.11 61.28 40.16
N GLY A 661 -12.43 61.02 40.27
CA GLY A 661 -13.38 61.40 39.20
C GLY A 661 -14.80 60.81 39.23
N ILE A 662 -15.52 60.87 40.36
CA ILE A 662 -16.97 60.54 40.44
C ILE A 662 -17.78 61.42 39.45
N VAL A 663 -18.84 60.90 38.80
CA VAL A 663 -20.21 61.50 38.64
C VAL A 663 -21.01 60.96 37.43
N ASN A 664 -22.04 60.16 37.74
CA ASN A 664 -23.43 60.17 37.23
C ASN A 664 -23.81 60.72 35.80
N ALA A 665 -24.29 59.78 34.96
CA ALA A 665 -25.74 59.58 34.67
C ALA A 665 -26.49 60.29 33.50
N LEU A 666 -27.35 59.48 32.86
CA LEU A 666 -28.71 59.76 32.33
C LEU A 666 -28.92 60.73 31.14
N LYS A 667 -29.15 60.15 29.94
CA LYS A 667 -30.46 60.08 29.24
C LYS A 667 -30.32 59.35 27.87
N GLY A 668 -31.39 58.80 27.28
CA GLY A 668 -32.82 58.89 27.64
C GLY A 668 -33.68 57.71 27.16
N GLN A 669 -34.99 57.80 27.38
CA GLN A 669 -35.97 56.70 27.25
C GLN A 669 -36.85 56.81 25.99
N SER A 670 -37.31 55.70 25.42
CA SER A 670 -38.74 55.38 25.15
C SER A 670 -38.87 54.12 24.26
N GLY A 671 -39.84 53.21 24.45
CA GLY A 671 -40.73 53.00 25.61
C GLY A 671 -41.86 51.98 25.37
N LEU A 672 -42.31 51.31 26.45
CA LEU A 672 -43.68 50.80 26.75
C LEU A 672 -44.44 49.98 25.68
N SER A 673 -44.93 48.76 25.94
CA SER A 673 -45.91 48.43 27.01
C SER A 673 -46.32 46.92 26.99
N SER A 674 -46.91 46.28 28.03
CA SER A 674 -46.98 46.59 29.47
C SER A 674 -47.48 45.43 30.40
N GLY A 675 -47.21 44.14 30.12
CA GLY A 675 -47.46 43.02 31.08
C GLY A 675 -48.65 42.07 30.77
N PRO A 676 -49.11 41.21 31.72
CA PRO A 676 -48.90 41.29 33.19
C PRO A 676 -48.49 39.99 33.96
N PHE A 677 -47.81 40.19 35.12
CA PHE A 677 -47.69 39.28 36.30
C PHE A 677 -46.87 37.97 36.15
N ALA A 678 -46.12 37.45 37.16
CA ALA A 678 -45.89 37.91 38.54
C ALA A 678 -44.54 37.48 39.18
N ILE A 679 -43.87 38.45 39.84
CA ILE A 679 -43.18 38.46 41.16
C ILE A 679 -42.44 37.19 41.70
N GLY A 680 -41.14 37.37 42.07
CA GLY A 680 -40.44 36.61 43.14
C GLY A 680 -39.05 36.07 42.74
N GLU A 681 -37.97 36.88 42.73
CA GLU A 681 -37.07 37.23 43.87
C GLU A 681 -36.13 36.12 44.39
N GLY A 682 -34.82 36.42 44.41
CA GLY A 682 -33.89 35.93 45.45
C GLY A 682 -32.73 35.02 44.98
N ALA A 683 -31.49 35.38 45.33
CA ALA A 683 -30.28 34.58 45.11
C ALA A 683 -29.31 34.68 46.30
N MET A 684 -28.32 33.77 46.31
CA MET A 684 -27.07 33.74 47.10
C MET A 684 -27.07 33.23 48.57
N GLU A 685 -26.06 32.37 48.80
CA GLU A 685 -25.11 32.33 49.94
C GLU A 685 -25.39 31.72 51.35
N TYR A 686 -24.47 30.82 51.71
CA TYR A 686 -23.74 30.63 53.00
C TYR A 686 -24.41 30.15 54.32
N ALA A 687 -24.13 28.88 54.63
CA ALA A 687 -23.50 28.34 55.86
C ALA A 687 -24.16 28.36 57.28
N ALA A 688 -23.85 27.26 58.00
CA ALA A 688 -23.59 27.10 59.44
C ALA A 688 -24.74 26.95 60.49
N GLU A 689 -24.65 25.82 61.24
CA GLU A 689 -24.98 25.60 62.67
C GLU A 689 -26.39 25.95 63.23
N HIS A 690 -27.02 25.17 64.14
CA HIS A 690 -26.50 24.44 65.31
C HIS A 690 -27.55 23.38 65.83
N ALA A 691 -27.33 22.70 66.97
CA ALA A 691 -28.09 21.52 67.43
C ALA A 691 -29.22 21.75 68.48
N ALA A 692 -30.13 20.77 68.69
CA ALA A 692 -30.53 20.23 70.04
C ALA A 692 -31.68 19.15 70.11
N GLN A 693 -31.35 17.97 70.68
CA GLN A 693 -32.08 17.09 71.64
C GLN A 693 -33.63 16.91 71.71
N ALA A 694 -34.10 15.64 71.71
CA ALA A 694 -34.95 14.95 72.75
C ALA A 694 -35.19 13.45 72.39
N TYR A 695 -34.91 12.42 73.21
CA TYR A 695 -35.70 11.85 74.36
C TYR A 695 -37.10 11.31 73.94
N VAL A 696 -37.58 10.07 74.21
CA VAL A 696 -37.33 8.89 75.11
C VAL A 696 -37.82 7.60 74.35
N GLY A 697 -37.55 6.29 74.58
CA GLY A 697 -37.05 5.41 75.67
C GLY A 697 -38.18 4.45 76.19
N GLY A 698 -38.01 3.20 76.66
CA GLY A 698 -36.85 2.33 76.93
C GLY A 698 -37.27 1.01 77.67
N VAL A 699 -36.43 0.51 78.60
CA VAL A 699 -36.64 -0.62 79.57
C VAL A 699 -36.49 -2.06 79.00
N GLY A 700 -35.71 -2.98 79.61
CA GLY A 700 -34.76 -2.84 80.74
C GLY A 700 -34.16 -4.15 81.27
N ILE A 701 -33.34 -4.05 82.35
CA ILE A 701 -33.32 -4.93 83.56
C ILE A 701 -32.71 -6.37 83.38
N GLU A 702 -31.80 -6.91 84.20
CA GLU A 702 -31.34 -6.62 85.59
C GLU A 702 -29.90 -7.13 85.89
N THR A 703 -29.09 -6.38 86.69
CA THR A 703 -28.12 -6.79 87.77
C THR A 703 -27.13 -8.00 87.66
N ALA A 704 -26.02 -8.09 88.41
CA ALA A 704 -25.25 -7.17 89.27
C ALA A 704 -23.82 -7.73 89.53
N SER A 705 -22.95 -6.93 90.14
CA SER A 705 -21.63 -7.31 90.67
C SER A 705 -21.67 -7.71 92.14
N GLU A 706 -20.72 -8.53 92.64
CA GLU A 706 -19.92 -8.25 93.85
C GLU A 706 -18.86 -9.35 94.18
N VAL A 707 -18.11 -9.10 95.26
CA VAL A 707 -17.21 -10.01 96.01
C VAL A 707 -15.89 -10.45 95.33
N GLY A 708 -14.85 -9.66 95.53
CA GLY A 708 -13.47 -10.15 95.59
C GLY A 708 -12.98 -10.22 97.04
N ALA A 709 -12.91 -11.41 97.65
CA ALA A 709 -12.13 -11.67 98.87
C ALA A 709 -12.06 -13.17 99.23
N LEU A 710 -10.88 -13.80 99.06
CA LEU A 710 -10.25 -14.69 100.05
C LEU A 710 -8.90 -15.21 99.53
N ALA A 711 -7.87 -15.14 100.37
CA ALA A 711 -6.56 -15.73 100.09
C ALA A 711 -6.36 -17.00 100.94
N GLY A 712 -5.67 -17.98 100.38
CA GLY A 712 -4.98 -19.04 101.14
C GLY A 712 -5.56 -20.45 101.07
N SER A 713 -4.99 -21.26 100.16
CA SER A 713 -4.56 -22.63 100.48
C SER A 713 -3.70 -23.18 99.32
N GLU A 714 -2.56 -23.80 99.66
CA GLU A 714 -1.66 -24.44 98.69
C GLU A 714 -2.10 -25.88 98.34
N ALA A 715 -1.47 -26.46 97.31
CA ALA A 715 -1.42 -27.90 97.01
C ALA A 715 -2.73 -28.63 96.58
N ALA A 716 -3.26 -28.29 95.40
CA ALA A 716 -4.19 -29.16 94.64
C ALA A 716 -4.16 -29.03 93.09
N ALA A 717 -3.39 -28.11 92.52
CA ALA A 717 -3.68 -27.56 91.18
C ALA A 717 -2.76 -28.03 90.01
N THR A 718 -2.08 -29.17 90.11
CA THR A 718 -0.99 -29.54 89.16
C THR A 718 -1.37 -30.61 88.12
N GLU A 719 -2.40 -31.42 88.37
CA GLU A 719 -2.73 -32.58 87.51
C GLU A 719 -3.75 -32.23 86.41
N THR A 720 -4.82 -31.51 86.75
CA THR A 720 -5.90 -31.15 85.82
C THR A 720 -5.42 -30.28 84.65
N VAL A 721 -4.48 -29.37 84.92
CA VAL A 721 -3.90 -28.48 83.90
C VAL A 721 -3.10 -29.26 82.85
N LYS A 722 -2.42 -30.35 83.25
CA LYS A 722 -1.68 -31.21 82.30
C LYS A 722 -2.60 -31.99 81.37
N GLN A 723 -3.72 -32.52 81.87
CA GLN A 723 -4.68 -33.23 81.02
C GLN A 723 -5.44 -32.28 80.07
N ALA A 724 -5.76 -31.06 80.53
CA ALA A 724 -6.32 -30.02 79.67
C ALA A 724 -5.33 -29.60 78.57
N GLY A 725 -4.08 -29.27 78.94
CA GLY A 725 -3.03 -28.87 78.01
C GLY A 725 -2.70 -29.95 76.97
N SER A 726 -2.62 -31.23 77.38
CA SER A 726 -2.38 -32.34 76.45
C SER A 726 -3.49 -32.49 75.40
N LYS A 727 -4.76 -32.39 75.80
CA LYS A 727 -5.89 -32.46 74.87
C LYS A 727 -5.98 -31.24 73.96
N LEU A 728 -5.70 -30.05 74.48
CA LEU A 728 -5.65 -28.82 73.68
C LEU A 728 -4.52 -28.89 72.63
N LEU A 729 -3.33 -29.35 73.02
CA LEU A 729 -2.21 -29.51 72.09
C LEU A 729 -2.49 -30.55 71.01
N THR A 730 -3.11 -31.68 71.37
CA THR A 730 -3.51 -32.72 70.39
C THR A 730 -4.58 -32.19 69.43
N ALA A 731 -5.56 -31.42 69.93
CA ALA A 731 -6.56 -30.77 69.08
C ALA A 731 -5.92 -29.74 68.13
N LEU A 732 -5.00 -28.91 68.62
CA LEU A 732 -4.25 -27.95 67.80
C LEU A 732 -3.35 -28.63 66.77
N GLN A 733 -2.78 -29.80 67.06
CA GLN A 733 -2.02 -30.59 66.09
C GLN A 733 -2.92 -31.19 65.00
N ILE A 734 -4.12 -31.66 65.34
CA ILE A 734 -5.10 -32.15 64.35
C ILE A 734 -5.63 -31.00 63.49
N ILE A 735 -5.96 -29.85 64.09
CA ILE A 735 -6.38 -28.64 63.37
C ILE A 735 -5.26 -28.12 62.48
N GLY A 736 -4.02 -28.05 62.97
CA GLY A 736 -2.85 -27.63 62.19
C GLY A 736 -2.57 -28.55 61.00
N ALA A 737 -2.69 -29.87 61.19
CA ALA A 737 -2.58 -30.83 60.09
C ALA A 737 -3.68 -30.63 59.05
N LEU A 738 -4.94 -30.52 59.47
CA LEU A 738 -6.09 -30.29 58.57
C LEU A 738 -5.96 -28.96 57.82
N VAL A 739 -5.54 -27.88 58.48
CA VAL A 739 -5.27 -26.58 57.84
C VAL A 739 -4.12 -26.69 56.84
N SER A 740 -3.03 -27.40 57.17
CA SER A 740 -1.92 -27.58 56.22
C SER A 740 -2.30 -28.41 54.99
N VAL A 741 -3.15 -29.42 55.13
CA VAL A 741 -3.68 -30.19 54.00
C VAL A 741 -4.64 -29.34 53.17
N TYR A 742 -5.50 -28.54 53.81
CA TYR A 742 -6.41 -27.62 53.14
C TYR A 742 -5.66 -26.55 52.33
N THR A 743 -4.62 -25.92 52.89
CA THR A 743 -3.85 -24.88 52.18
C THR A 743 -2.95 -25.44 51.09
N VAL A 744 -2.42 -26.66 51.22
CA VAL A 744 -1.69 -27.33 50.12
C VAL A 744 -2.65 -27.77 49.01
N ALA A 745 -3.87 -28.19 49.34
CA ALA A 745 -4.87 -28.54 48.32
C ALA A 745 -5.41 -27.31 47.56
N GLN A 746 -5.46 -26.12 48.19
CA GLN A 746 -5.73 -24.87 47.49
C GLN A 746 -4.58 -24.39 46.58
N SER A 747 -3.37 -24.96 46.68
CA SER A 747 -2.21 -24.54 45.87
C SER A 747 -1.89 -25.50 44.71
N LEU A 748 -2.89 -26.20 44.16
CA LEU A 748 -2.72 -27.24 43.15
C LEU A 748 -3.67 -27.16 41.93
N ASN A 749 -4.56 -26.17 41.85
CA ASN A 749 -5.40 -25.85 40.67
C ASN A 749 -6.15 -27.03 39.98
N THR A 750 -6.55 -28.08 40.71
CA THR A 750 -7.26 -29.25 40.14
C THR A 750 -8.77 -29.03 40.01
N GLY A 751 -9.39 -29.47 38.90
CA GLY A 751 -10.80 -29.14 38.57
C GLY A 751 -11.66 -30.27 37.99
N ASN A 752 -12.85 -29.90 37.53
CA ASN A 752 -13.74 -30.63 36.61
C ASN A 752 -13.88 -29.80 35.33
N CYS A 753 -14.54 -30.33 34.28
CA CYS A 753 -14.89 -29.55 33.09
C CYS A 753 -16.38 -29.65 32.69
N ARG A 754 -17.00 -28.52 32.28
CA ARG A 754 -18.45 -28.38 31.95
C ARG A 754 -18.75 -27.31 30.88
N PRO A 755 -20.00 -27.14 30.40
CA PRO A 755 -20.45 -25.98 29.60
C PRO A 755 -21.00 -24.81 30.46
N GLU A 756 -21.13 -23.60 29.88
CA GLU A 756 -21.49 -22.32 30.55
C GLU A 756 -22.95 -21.84 30.29
N GLU A 757 -23.49 -20.94 31.13
CA GLU A 757 -24.83 -20.31 31.04
C GLU A 757 -24.78 -18.77 31.32
N ALA A 758 -25.75 -17.98 30.82
CA ALA A 758 -25.75 -16.51 30.83
C ALA A 758 -26.71 -15.81 31.83
N TYR A 759 -26.48 -14.51 32.10
CA TYR A 759 -27.22 -13.66 33.05
C TYR A 759 -28.33 -12.78 32.41
N ILE A 760 -29.07 -12.02 33.23
CA ILE A 760 -30.36 -11.40 32.84
C ILE A 760 -30.61 -9.98 33.43
N ASN A 761 -29.61 -9.23 33.87
CA ASN A 761 -29.83 -7.91 34.51
C ASN A 761 -28.62 -6.95 34.44
N ASN A 762 -28.87 -5.64 34.37
CA ASN A 762 -27.83 -4.61 34.13
C ASN A 762 -26.93 -4.26 35.32
N ASP A 763 -27.11 -4.84 36.52
CA ASP A 763 -26.23 -4.58 37.67
C ASP A 763 -24.83 -5.25 37.55
N ARG A 764 -24.60 -5.96 36.44
CA ARG A 764 -23.36 -6.71 36.16
C ARG A 764 -22.50 -6.18 35.02
N CYS A 765 -22.97 -5.22 34.21
CA CYS A 765 -22.20 -4.73 33.06
C CYS A 765 -20.81 -4.20 33.51
N ALA A 766 -20.80 -3.38 34.56
CA ALA A 766 -19.60 -2.85 35.22
C ALA A 766 -18.76 -3.88 36.03
N GLN A 767 -19.10 -5.17 35.99
CA GLN A 767 -18.26 -6.25 36.52
C GLN A 767 -17.30 -6.77 35.43
N CYS A 768 -17.54 -6.47 34.16
CA CYS A 768 -16.66 -6.85 33.06
C CYS A 768 -15.32 -6.08 33.10
N GLY A 769 -14.20 -6.79 32.95
CA GLY A 769 -12.84 -6.23 33.04
C GLY A 769 -12.27 -6.25 34.46
N GLY A 770 -11.58 -5.18 34.86
CA GLY A 770 -10.64 -5.14 36.00
C GLY A 770 -11.20 -5.53 37.38
N GLY A 771 -12.52 -5.65 37.54
CA GLY A 771 -13.15 -6.18 38.75
C GLY A 771 -12.95 -7.69 38.96
N GLU A 772 -12.77 -8.46 37.87
CA GLU A 772 -12.55 -9.92 37.90
C GLU A 772 -11.08 -10.31 37.70
N GLY A 773 -10.17 -9.33 37.54
CA GLY A 773 -8.73 -9.55 37.30
C GLY A 773 -8.34 -9.69 35.82
N GLN A 774 -9.31 -9.61 34.91
CA GLN A 774 -9.10 -9.48 33.47
C GLN A 774 -8.90 -7.99 33.11
N TRP A 775 -8.02 -7.68 32.16
CA TRP A 775 -7.61 -6.29 31.89
C TRP A 775 -8.58 -5.53 30.97
N ALA A 776 -9.35 -6.24 30.14
CA ALA A 776 -10.38 -5.70 29.27
C ALA A 776 -11.68 -6.52 29.38
N CYS A 777 -12.81 -5.94 28.94
CA CYS A 777 -14.04 -6.70 28.67
C CYS A 777 -14.04 -7.19 27.21
N THR A 778 -14.76 -8.26 26.92
CA THR A 778 -15.00 -8.76 25.54
C THR A 778 -16.49 -8.70 25.17
N PRO A 779 -16.86 -8.73 23.87
CA PRO A 779 -18.26 -8.72 23.45
C PRO A 779 -19.06 -9.86 24.10
N ILE A 780 -18.55 -11.09 23.96
CA ILE A 780 -19.18 -12.31 24.50
C ILE A 780 -19.34 -12.23 26.02
N ARG A 781 -18.37 -11.65 26.75
CA ARG A 781 -18.50 -11.47 28.21
C ARG A 781 -19.58 -10.45 28.55
N CYS A 782 -19.72 -9.38 27.77
CA CYS A 782 -20.80 -8.41 27.95
C CYS A 782 -22.19 -9.02 27.63
N ASP A 783 -22.27 -9.87 26.60
CA ASP A 783 -23.48 -10.62 26.25
C ASP A 783 -23.90 -11.57 27.39
N ILE A 784 -22.94 -12.33 27.93
CA ILE A 784 -23.11 -13.19 29.12
C ILE A 784 -23.57 -12.37 30.34
N LEU A 785 -23.07 -11.15 30.53
CA LEU A 785 -23.43 -10.27 31.65
C LEU A 785 -24.80 -9.58 31.47
N GLY A 786 -25.33 -9.48 30.24
CA GLY A 786 -26.67 -8.95 29.98
C GLY A 786 -26.97 -8.47 28.55
N GLY A 787 -26.04 -8.56 27.60
CA GLY A 787 -26.21 -8.13 26.20
C GLY A 787 -26.97 -9.10 25.28
N GLY A 788 -27.83 -9.97 25.82
CA GLY A 788 -28.47 -11.08 25.07
C GLY A 788 -29.35 -10.69 23.87
N ASP A 789 -29.72 -11.68 23.03
CA ASP A 789 -30.30 -11.42 21.71
C ASP A 789 -31.56 -10.53 21.72
N SER A 790 -31.58 -9.55 20.82
CA SER A 790 -32.63 -8.52 20.69
C SER A 790 -34.00 -9.05 20.26
N VAL A 791 -34.14 -10.36 20.00
CA VAL A 791 -35.39 -10.99 19.57
C VAL A 791 -36.13 -11.58 20.77
N ASN A 792 -35.42 -12.01 21.83
CA ASN A 792 -36.02 -12.73 22.97
C ASN A 792 -35.66 -12.16 24.35
N ASN A 793 -34.59 -11.38 24.49
CA ASN A 793 -34.17 -10.79 25.77
C ASN A 793 -33.88 -9.28 25.60
N PRO A 794 -34.32 -8.40 26.51
CA PRO A 794 -33.94 -6.99 26.45
C PRO A 794 -32.43 -6.85 26.72
N ILE A 795 -31.73 -6.17 25.82
CA ILE A 795 -30.31 -5.86 25.96
C ILE A 795 -30.15 -4.96 27.19
N HIS A 796 -29.46 -5.47 28.22
CA HIS A 796 -29.23 -4.79 29.48
C HIS A 796 -27.81 -4.21 29.62
N CYS A 797 -26.88 -4.70 28.81
CA CYS A 797 -25.52 -4.19 28.69
C CYS A 797 -25.16 -4.00 27.21
N LYS A 798 -24.44 -2.94 26.86
CA LYS A 798 -23.91 -2.71 25.51
C LYS A 798 -22.38 -2.79 25.55
N PHE A 799 -21.80 -3.64 24.73
CA PHE A 799 -20.36 -3.66 24.52
C PHE A 799 -19.93 -2.47 23.68
N LEU A 800 -18.89 -1.78 24.14
CA LEU A 800 -18.23 -0.67 23.45
C LEU A 800 -16.78 -1.08 23.19
N PRO A 801 -16.41 -1.44 21.94
CA PRO A 801 -15.02 -1.73 21.59
C PRO A 801 -14.11 -0.53 21.88
N GLY A 802 -12.91 -0.82 22.39
CA GLY A 802 -11.81 0.13 22.53
C GLY A 802 -10.90 0.11 21.31
N ASP A 803 -9.59 0.19 21.55
CA ASP A 803 -8.57 0.22 20.48
C ASP A 803 -8.38 -1.14 19.78
N SER A 804 -8.97 -2.22 20.31
CA SER A 804 -9.09 -3.54 19.69
C SER A 804 -10.57 -3.94 19.63
N PRO A 805 -11.05 -4.59 18.56
CA PRO A 805 -12.46 -4.98 18.43
C PRO A 805 -12.91 -5.96 19.52
N ASP A 806 -11.99 -6.76 20.08
CA ASP A 806 -12.25 -7.74 21.13
C ASP A 806 -12.08 -7.20 22.56
N GLU A 807 -11.47 -6.01 22.73
CA GLU A 807 -11.21 -5.40 24.05
C GLU A 807 -11.97 -4.09 24.21
N GLY A 808 -12.81 -3.98 25.24
CA GLY A 808 -13.67 -2.80 25.41
C GLY A 808 -14.27 -2.64 26.80
N VAL A 809 -15.37 -1.89 26.86
CA VAL A 809 -16.13 -1.57 28.08
C VAL A 809 -17.58 -2.04 27.92
N CYS A 810 -18.13 -2.68 28.94
CA CYS A 810 -19.52 -3.12 28.99
C CYS A 810 -20.35 -2.12 29.81
N GLU A 811 -20.96 -1.15 29.13
CA GLU A 811 -21.77 -0.11 29.77
C GLU A 811 -23.23 -0.60 29.97
N PRO A 812 -23.88 -0.27 31.09
CA PRO A 812 -25.28 -0.59 31.29
C PRO A 812 -26.19 0.27 30.41
N LEU A 813 -27.17 -0.35 29.76
CA LEU A 813 -28.27 0.37 29.13
C LEU A 813 -29.39 0.62 30.15
N ASP A 814 -29.90 1.86 30.19
CA ASP A 814 -31.20 2.15 30.79
C ASP A 814 -32.26 2.08 29.67
N VAL A 815 -32.93 0.93 29.57
CA VAL A 815 -33.85 0.61 28.47
C VAL A 815 -35.12 1.48 28.43
N ASP A 816 -35.35 2.32 29.46
CA ASP A 816 -36.43 3.30 29.48
C ASP A 816 -35.98 4.70 28.97
N ASP A 817 -34.69 4.92 28.64
CA ASP A 817 -34.21 6.24 28.19
C ASP A 817 -34.57 6.55 26.72
N THR A 818 -35.10 7.75 26.55
CA THR A 818 -35.66 8.35 25.34
C THR A 818 -35.32 9.86 25.22
N ALA A 819 -34.34 10.33 26.01
CA ALA A 819 -33.74 11.65 25.85
C ALA A 819 -32.93 11.75 24.54
N LEU A 820 -32.49 12.95 24.19
CA LEU A 820 -31.45 13.15 23.19
C LEU A 820 -30.17 13.62 23.91
N PRO A 821 -28.99 13.09 23.53
CA PRO A 821 -27.72 13.48 24.16
C PRO A 821 -27.45 14.97 23.94
N ASN A 822 -27.48 15.75 25.02
CA ASN A 822 -27.35 17.19 24.98
C ASN A 822 -25.88 17.63 25.13
N ILE A 823 -25.40 18.44 24.18
CA ILE A 823 -24.08 19.05 24.25
C ILE A 823 -24.09 20.12 25.36
N VAL A 824 -23.30 19.91 26.41
CA VAL A 824 -23.23 20.79 27.58
C VAL A 824 -22.14 21.86 27.46
N LYS A 825 -21.12 21.59 26.65
CA LYS A 825 -19.94 22.45 26.48
C LYS A 825 -19.36 22.28 25.08
N VAL A 826 -18.97 23.40 24.44
CA VAL A 826 -18.25 23.43 23.16
C VAL A 826 -16.98 24.26 23.32
N GLU A 827 -15.86 23.78 22.77
CA GLU A 827 -14.51 24.35 22.86
C GLU A 827 -13.78 24.13 21.51
N ALA A 828 -13.02 25.10 21.02
CA ALA A 828 -12.38 25.00 19.71
C ALA A 828 -10.94 25.52 19.74
N THR A 829 -10.01 24.76 19.14
CA THR A 829 -8.61 25.17 18.96
C THR A 829 -8.33 25.34 17.47
N LEU A 830 -7.78 26.48 17.08
CA LEU A 830 -7.62 26.93 15.71
C LEU A 830 -6.14 26.87 15.31
N PHE A 831 -5.88 26.33 14.12
CA PHE A 831 -4.55 26.10 13.55
C PHE A 831 -4.47 26.64 12.13
N ASP A 832 -3.30 27.15 11.74
CA ASP A 832 -3.07 27.71 10.43
C ASP A 832 -2.90 26.62 9.34
N SER A 833 -2.48 27.03 8.14
CA SER A 833 -2.20 26.12 7.03
C SER A 833 -0.91 25.29 7.19
N ASN A 834 -0.12 25.52 8.25
CA ASN A 834 1.12 24.82 8.59
C ASN A 834 0.98 23.92 9.84
N ASP A 835 -0.23 23.77 10.39
CA ASP A 835 -0.52 23.15 11.69
C ASP A 835 0.07 23.91 12.91
N ASP A 836 0.46 25.18 12.73
CA ASP A 836 0.87 26.07 13.83
C ASP A 836 -0.38 26.59 14.59
N TYR A 837 -0.30 26.63 15.92
CA TYR A 837 -1.39 27.09 16.79
C TYR A 837 -1.65 28.60 16.64
N VAL A 838 -2.90 28.95 16.30
CA VAL A 838 -3.37 30.34 16.20
C VAL A 838 -3.97 30.78 17.53
N ARG A 839 -5.06 30.14 17.98
CA ARG A 839 -5.75 30.45 19.23
C ARG A 839 -6.67 29.33 19.72
N GLN A 840 -7.12 29.45 20.96
CA GLN A 840 -8.14 28.60 21.58
C GLN A 840 -9.33 29.49 21.94
N GLU A 841 -10.52 29.18 21.40
CA GLU A 841 -11.76 29.74 21.91
C GLU A 841 -12.15 29.01 23.20
N GLY A 842 -12.37 29.79 24.25
CA GLY A 842 -12.66 29.27 25.58
C GLY A 842 -13.98 28.49 25.60
N PRO A 843 -14.10 27.50 26.49
CA PRO A 843 -15.29 26.65 26.54
C PRO A 843 -16.56 27.44 26.85
N VAL A 844 -17.57 27.24 26.02
CA VAL A 844 -18.89 27.87 26.14
C VAL A 844 -19.88 26.84 26.67
N ASP A 845 -20.57 27.17 27.77
CA ASP A 845 -21.69 26.39 28.35
C ASP A 845 -22.96 26.53 27.48
N SER A 846 -22.84 26.27 26.18
CA SER A 846 -23.93 26.31 25.21
C SER A 846 -23.63 25.34 24.07
N ASN A 847 -24.69 24.89 23.40
CA ASN A 847 -24.62 24.00 22.25
C ASN A 847 -24.19 24.69 20.93
N LYS A 848 -23.79 25.96 20.99
CA LYS A 848 -23.31 26.79 19.87
C LYS A 848 -22.02 27.50 20.21
N LEU A 849 -21.18 27.70 19.18
CA LEU A 849 -19.98 28.53 19.22
C LEU A 849 -19.90 29.37 17.94
N GLU A 850 -20.09 30.68 18.06
CA GLU A 850 -20.04 31.65 16.95
C GLU A 850 -18.73 32.44 17.07
N ILE A 851 -17.76 32.19 16.17
CA ILE A 851 -16.44 32.84 16.22
C ILE A 851 -16.51 34.17 15.46
N THR A 852 -16.94 35.23 16.16
CA THR A 852 -17.32 36.53 15.59
C THR A 852 -16.15 37.42 15.08
N GLU A 853 -15.02 36.83 14.68
CA GLU A 853 -13.87 37.55 14.14
C GLU A 853 -13.47 36.90 12.83
N ASN A 854 -13.45 37.68 11.75
CA ASN A 854 -13.11 37.19 10.43
C ASN A 854 -11.62 36.81 10.37
N PHE A 855 -11.33 35.61 9.90
CA PHE A 855 -9.95 35.17 9.64
C PHE A 855 -9.50 35.61 8.24
N ASP A 856 -8.24 36.05 8.12
CA ASP A 856 -7.62 36.20 6.80
C ASP A 856 -7.43 34.82 6.17
N TRP A 857 -7.73 34.71 4.87
CA TRP A 857 -7.85 33.43 4.13
C TRP A 857 -6.72 32.39 4.36
N PRO A 858 -5.42 32.75 4.44
CA PRO A 858 -4.35 31.77 4.69
C PRO A 858 -4.14 31.42 6.18
N GLU A 859 -4.66 32.23 7.13
CA GLU A 859 -4.37 32.11 8.57
C GLU A 859 -5.09 30.96 9.27
N LEU A 860 -6.13 30.40 8.67
CA LEU A 860 -6.90 29.28 9.23
C LEU A 860 -6.95 28.13 8.23
N GLY A 861 -6.33 27.00 8.60
CA GLY A 861 -6.38 25.75 7.84
C GLY A 861 -7.27 24.69 8.49
N LYS A 862 -7.33 24.68 9.83
CA LYS A 862 -7.86 23.55 10.60
C LYS A 862 -8.39 23.99 11.96
N ILE A 863 -9.45 23.34 12.43
CA ILE A 863 -9.98 23.48 13.78
C ILE A 863 -10.06 22.10 14.45
N THR A 864 -9.40 21.95 15.61
CA THR A 864 -9.70 20.85 16.52
C THR A 864 -10.88 21.27 17.38
N LEU A 865 -12.06 20.74 17.05
CA LEU A 865 -13.30 20.92 17.79
C LEU A 865 -13.37 19.92 18.95
N SER A 866 -13.81 20.38 20.11
CA SER A 866 -13.96 19.60 21.34
C SER A 866 -15.32 19.87 21.96
N ILE A 867 -16.09 18.82 22.24
CA ILE A 867 -17.43 18.92 22.83
C ILE A 867 -17.57 17.95 24.01
N GLU A 868 -18.35 18.33 25.01
CA GLU A 868 -18.77 17.43 26.10
C GLU A 868 -20.30 17.30 26.11
N THR A 869 -20.79 16.09 26.40
CA THR A 869 -22.22 15.75 26.48
C THR A 869 -22.61 15.40 27.91
N ASN A 870 -23.90 15.51 28.25
CA ASN A 870 -24.40 15.12 29.58
C ASN A 870 -24.34 13.61 29.86
N GLU A 871 -24.09 12.81 28.82
CA GLU A 871 -24.11 11.35 28.79
C GLU A 871 -23.17 10.82 27.69
N ARG A 872 -22.91 9.51 27.70
CA ARG A 872 -22.05 8.85 26.70
C ARG A 872 -22.71 8.90 25.32
N ALA A 873 -22.11 9.65 24.40
CA ALA A 873 -22.71 9.90 23.09
C ALA A 873 -21.65 9.89 21.98
N ASN A 874 -21.94 9.19 20.88
CA ASN A 874 -21.15 9.23 19.66
C ASN A 874 -21.61 10.44 18.85
N CYS A 875 -20.71 11.39 18.61
CA CYS A 875 -21.01 12.60 17.87
C CYS A 875 -20.45 12.54 16.44
N LYS A 876 -21.16 13.20 15.52
CA LYS A 876 -20.81 13.34 14.11
C LYS A 876 -21.04 14.78 13.65
N TYR A 877 -20.31 15.23 12.63
CA TYR A 877 -20.37 16.59 12.08
C TYR A 877 -20.61 16.63 10.57
N SER A 878 -21.21 17.72 10.08
CA SER A 878 -21.34 18.02 8.65
C SER A 878 -21.25 19.53 8.43
N LYS A 879 -20.73 19.94 7.27
CA LYS A 879 -20.76 21.33 6.83
C LYS A 879 -22.09 21.70 6.15
N ASN A 880 -22.87 20.69 5.74
CA ASN A 880 -24.18 20.87 5.12
C ASN A 880 -25.31 20.83 6.16
N SER A 881 -26.25 21.79 6.07
CA SER A 881 -27.51 21.73 6.80
C SER A 881 -28.42 20.59 6.31
N GLU A 882 -29.39 20.19 7.12
CA GLU A 882 -30.30 19.06 6.92
C GLU A 882 -29.58 17.73 6.62
N THR A 883 -28.34 17.53 7.08
CA THR A 883 -27.65 16.23 6.96
C THR A 883 -28.26 15.22 7.94
N GLU A 884 -28.48 13.98 7.48
CA GLU A 884 -28.91 12.85 8.33
C GLU A 884 -27.71 12.26 9.07
N TYR A 885 -27.87 11.86 10.34
CA TYR A 885 -26.76 11.43 11.20
C TYR A 885 -25.86 10.33 10.59
N GLU A 886 -26.40 9.41 9.79
CA GLU A 886 -25.56 8.38 9.15
C GLU A 886 -24.69 8.88 7.99
N SER A 887 -25.03 10.01 7.38
CA SER A 887 -24.21 10.67 6.34
C SER A 887 -23.40 11.85 6.87
N MET A 888 -23.13 11.89 8.17
CA MET A 888 -22.24 12.86 8.84
C MET A 888 -20.90 12.19 9.17
N ASN A 889 -19.82 12.97 9.15
CA ASN A 889 -18.47 12.51 9.46
C ASN A 889 -18.33 12.22 10.96
N ALA A 890 -17.66 11.13 11.34
CA ALA A 890 -17.39 10.80 12.74
C ALA A 890 -16.41 11.76 13.42
N PHE A 891 -16.41 11.77 14.75
CA PHE A 891 -15.36 12.39 15.56
C PHE A 891 -14.18 11.41 15.75
N ASP A 892 -12.99 11.93 16.05
CA ASP A 892 -11.71 11.19 16.09
C ASP A 892 -11.52 10.33 17.37
N VAL A 893 -12.61 9.84 17.99
CA VAL A 893 -12.59 9.22 19.33
C VAL A 893 -13.43 7.94 19.36
N GLY A 894 -13.00 6.96 20.16
CA GLY A 894 -13.65 5.64 20.31
C GLY A 894 -15.08 5.68 20.87
N ASN A 895 -15.71 4.51 20.91
CA ASN A 895 -17.17 4.34 21.02
C ASN A 895 -17.84 5.06 22.22
N TYR A 896 -18.67 6.08 21.90
CA TYR A 896 -19.56 6.82 22.81
C TYR A 896 -18.85 7.38 24.08
N PRO A 897 -17.96 8.39 23.93
CA PRO A 897 -17.29 9.03 25.04
C PRO A 897 -18.19 10.11 25.70
N LEU A 898 -17.73 10.68 26.82
CA LEU A 898 -18.32 11.89 27.43
C LEU A 898 -17.74 13.19 26.83
N SER A 899 -16.57 13.10 26.18
CA SER A 899 -15.99 14.19 25.41
C SER A 899 -15.56 13.67 24.05
N ASN A 900 -16.05 14.31 22.99
CA ASN A 900 -15.73 14.00 21.61
C ASN A 900 -14.80 15.09 21.06
N HIS A 901 -13.76 14.71 20.33
CA HIS A 901 -12.81 15.62 19.68
C HIS A 901 -12.71 15.31 18.18
N VAL A 902 -12.54 16.32 17.32
CA VAL A 902 -12.38 16.09 15.86
C VAL A 902 -11.59 17.19 15.16
N ASN A 903 -10.78 16.81 14.18
CA ASN A 903 -9.95 17.72 13.39
C ASN A 903 -10.60 18.09 12.06
N ILE A 904 -11.23 19.26 12.01
CA ILE A 904 -11.93 19.77 10.83
C ILE A 904 -10.99 20.63 10.00
N THR A 905 -10.57 20.11 8.84
CA THR A 905 -9.82 20.88 7.84
C THR A 905 -10.76 21.67 6.93
N TYR A 906 -10.35 22.89 6.59
CA TYR A 906 -11.06 23.80 5.68
C TYR A 906 -10.33 23.87 4.33
N THR A 907 -10.97 23.38 3.29
CA THR A 907 -10.54 23.47 1.90
C THR A 907 -10.81 24.87 1.33
N GLU A 908 -10.23 25.14 0.16
CA GLU A 908 -10.46 26.37 -0.59
C GLU A 908 -11.91 26.54 -1.09
N GLU A 909 -12.67 25.45 -1.19
CA GLU A 909 -14.11 25.47 -1.50
C GLU A 909 -14.92 25.84 -0.26
N ASP A 910 -14.64 25.22 0.90
CA ASP A 910 -15.30 25.54 2.18
C ASP A 910 -15.19 27.04 2.51
N LYS A 911 -13.99 27.61 2.38
CA LYS A 911 -13.71 29.03 2.66
C LYS A 911 -14.46 30.01 1.74
N SER A 912 -15.01 29.55 0.62
CA SER A 912 -15.68 30.41 -0.36
C SER A 912 -17.10 30.82 0.03
N GLU A 913 -17.66 30.21 1.08
CA GLU A 913 -18.86 30.69 1.75
C GLU A 913 -18.48 31.68 2.87
N GLU A 914 -19.10 32.88 2.89
CA GLU A 914 -18.77 33.96 3.86
C GLU A 914 -18.89 33.49 5.33
N ASP A 915 -19.88 32.63 5.61
CA ASP A 915 -20.22 32.06 6.92
C ASP A 915 -20.16 30.52 6.88
N VAL A 916 -19.03 29.90 7.22
CA VAL A 916 -18.92 28.43 7.22
C VAL A 916 -19.46 27.85 8.52
N ARG A 917 -20.54 27.07 8.43
CA ARG A 917 -21.18 26.40 9.58
C ARG A 917 -20.87 24.91 9.62
N VAL A 918 -20.47 24.42 10.79
CA VAL A 918 -20.31 23.00 11.12
C VAL A 918 -21.45 22.60 12.04
N TYR A 919 -22.37 21.79 11.54
CA TYR A 919 -23.51 21.23 12.27
C TYR A 919 -23.09 19.96 13.02
N ILE A 920 -23.53 19.83 14.28
CA ILE A 920 -23.09 18.75 15.19
C ILE A 920 -24.32 17.96 15.66
N LYS A 921 -24.29 16.63 15.50
CA LYS A 921 -25.36 15.72 15.92
C LYS A 921 -24.77 14.52 16.63
N CYS A 922 -25.40 14.11 17.72
CA CYS A 922 -24.96 12.96 18.52
C CYS A 922 -26.06 11.92 18.68
N GLU A 923 -25.64 10.68 18.91
CA GLU A 923 -26.44 9.51 19.26
C GLU A 923 -25.99 8.96 20.63
N ASP A 924 -26.92 8.59 21.50
CA ASP A 924 -26.62 7.98 22.81
C ASP A 924 -26.39 6.46 22.72
N LEU A 925 -26.12 5.82 23.86
CA LEU A 925 -25.97 4.37 23.91
C LEU A 925 -27.23 3.59 23.47
N ASN A 926 -28.42 4.17 23.65
CA ASN A 926 -29.71 3.57 23.32
C ASN A 926 -30.09 3.69 21.83
N GLY A 927 -29.42 4.55 21.06
CA GLY A 927 -29.76 4.86 19.67
C GLY A 927 -30.72 6.05 19.50
N ASN A 928 -30.95 6.84 20.55
CA ASN A 928 -31.64 8.12 20.44
C ASN A 928 -30.68 9.14 19.79
N LYS A 929 -31.01 9.58 18.58
CA LYS A 929 -30.19 10.50 17.79
C LYS A 929 -30.98 11.70 17.29
N HIS A 930 -30.26 12.82 17.17
CA HIS A 930 -30.76 14.06 16.59
C HIS A 930 -31.31 13.83 15.18
N ALA A 931 -32.47 14.42 14.89
CA ALA A 931 -33.13 14.26 13.61
C ALA A 931 -32.43 15.05 12.48
N LYS A 932 -32.85 14.78 11.24
CA LYS A 932 -32.40 15.51 10.04
C LYS A 932 -32.50 17.03 10.19
N THR A 933 -33.55 17.52 10.86
CA THR A 933 -33.83 18.95 11.07
C THR A 933 -33.16 19.58 12.30
N ASP A 934 -32.44 18.80 13.10
CA ASP A 934 -31.96 19.23 14.42
C ASP A 934 -30.59 19.93 14.35
N ASP A 935 -30.50 20.90 13.43
CA ASP A 935 -29.31 21.70 13.12
C ASP A 935 -29.07 22.84 14.13
N TYR A 936 -29.59 22.70 15.35
CA TYR A 936 -29.54 23.73 16.38
C TYR A 936 -28.23 23.76 17.18
N ASN A 937 -27.38 22.74 17.02
CA ASN A 937 -26.00 22.74 17.51
C ASN A 937 -25.04 23.02 16.35
N TYR A 938 -24.22 24.07 16.43
CA TYR A 938 -23.22 24.38 15.41
C TYR A 938 -22.02 25.17 15.93
N LEU A 939 -20.91 25.02 15.21
CA LEU A 939 -19.78 25.95 15.18
C LEU A 939 -19.92 26.83 13.92
N GLU A 940 -19.70 28.13 14.04
CA GLU A 940 -19.77 29.09 12.93
C GLU A 940 -18.49 29.93 12.86
N VAL A 941 -17.92 30.05 11.65
CA VAL A 941 -16.62 30.68 11.38
C VAL A 941 -16.75 31.60 10.17
N HIS A 942 -16.34 32.85 10.31
CA HIS A 942 -16.35 33.84 9.22
C HIS A 942 -14.96 33.99 8.61
N PHE A 943 -14.90 34.08 7.28
CA PHE A 943 -13.65 34.35 6.54
C PHE A 943 -13.72 35.74 5.88
N ASN A 944 -12.57 36.41 5.74
CA ASN A 944 -12.47 37.59 4.88
C ASN A 944 -12.53 37.18 3.40
N GLU A 945 -12.93 38.13 2.54
CA GLU A 945 -12.90 37.96 1.08
C GLU A 945 -11.53 37.42 0.62
N ARG A 946 -11.55 36.41 -0.25
CA ARG A 946 -10.35 35.74 -0.77
C ARG A 946 -9.35 36.78 -1.32
N PRO A 947 -8.09 36.84 -0.83
CA PRO A 947 -7.04 37.62 -1.47
C PRO A 947 -6.90 37.20 -2.93
N ASP A 948 -6.98 38.18 -3.82
CA ASP A 948 -6.78 37.93 -5.23
C ASP A 948 -5.30 37.83 -5.55
N GLU A 949 -4.84 36.63 -5.87
CA GLU A 949 -3.45 36.31 -6.24
C GLU A 949 -3.31 35.95 -7.72
N PHE A 950 -4.41 35.94 -8.48
CA PHE A 950 -4.43 35.46 -9.87
C PHE A 950 -4.59 36.63 -10.86
N PRO A 951 -3.77 36.70 -11.92
CA PRO A 951 -3.91 37.76 -12.92
C PRO A 951 -5.09 37.50 -13.87
N PRO A 952 -5.71 38.55 -14.45
CA PRO A 952 -6.86 38.42 -15.33
C PRO A 952 -6.63 37.47 -16.51
N GLU A 953 -7.62 36.65 -16.82
CA GLU A 953 -7.50 35.61 -17.82
C GLU A 953 -7.98 36.10 -19.19
N VAL A 954 -7.06 36.26 -20.14
CA VAL A 954 -7.39 36.63 -21.53
C VAL A 954 -7.99 35.40 -22.24
N ARG A 955 -9.32 35.37 -22.37
CA ARG A 955 -10.09 34.24 -22.90
C ARG A 955 -10.23 34.22 -24.41
N ILE A 956 -10.29 35.40 -25.05
CA ILE A 956 -10.43 35.54 -26.51
C ILE A 956 -9.53 36.67 -26.96
N VAL A 957 -8.88 36.49 -28.12
CA VAL A 957 -8.14 37.54 -28.83
C VAL A 957 -8.55 37.50 -30.31
N SER A 958 -8.94 38.64 -30.86
CA SER A 958 -9.48 38.76 -32.23
C SER A 958 -8.90 40.00 -32.93
N PRO A 959 -8.19 39.87 -34.06
CA PRO A 959 -7.71 38.62 -34.65
C PRO A 959 -6.78 37.86 -33.68
N GLY A 960 -6.78 36.53 -33.79
CA GLY A 960 -6.00 35.63 -32.95
C GLY A 960 -4.49 35.64 -33.23
N ASN A 961 -3.76 34.79 -32.51
CA ASN A 961 -2.30 34.71 -32.64
C ASN A 961 -1.88 34.06 -33.97
N ASN A 962 -0.86 34.64 -34.62
CA ASN A 962 -0.35 34.26 -35.93
C ASN A 962 -1.40 34.26 -37.06
N VAL A 963 -2.45 35.08 -36.93
CA VAL A 963 -3.40 35.30 -38.03
C VAL A 963 -2.68 35.92 -39.23
N ARG A 964 -2.92 35.30 -40.39
CA ARG A 964 -2.48 35.76 -41.69
C ARG A 964 -3.47 36.80 -42.21
N LEU A 965 -2.94 37.91 -42.71
CA LEU A 965 -3.69 39.08 -43.14
C LEU A 965 -3.31 39.40 -44.60
N PRO A 966 -4.26 39.80 -45.45
CA PRO A 966 -3.96 40.11 -46.85
C PRO A 966 -3.16 41.41 -46.95
N GLU A 967 -2.37 41.60 -48.02
CA GLU A 967 -1.43 42.72 -48.16
C GLU A 967 -2.12 44.10 -48.07
N SER A 968 -3.38 44.16 -48.50
CA SER A 968 -4.23 45.36 -48.43
C SER A 968 -4.60 45.78 -47.00
N THR A 969 -4.31 44.96 -45.99
CA THR A 969 -4.55 45.24 -44.57
C THR A 969 -3.61 46.32 -44.06
N THR A 970 -4.11 47.54 -44.01
CA THR A 970 -3.39 48.69 -43.46
C THR A 970 -3.71 48.94 -41.99
N GLN A 971 -4.88 48.49 -41.51
CA GLN A 971 -5.33 48.65 -40.13
C GLN A 971 -6.06 47.38 -39.67
N ILE A 972 -5.95 47.06 -38.38
CA ILE A 972 -6.79 46.03 -37.74
C ILE A 972 -7.44 46.58 -36.48
N GLU A 973 -8.69 46.19 -36.25
CA GLU A 973 -9.33 46.30 -34.93
C GLU A 973 -8.91 45.06 -34.13
N TRP A 974 -8.25 45.29 -33.00
CA TRP A 974 -7.72 44.24 -32.13
C TRP A 974 -8.47 44.27 -30.81
N ILE A 975 -9.22 43.19 -30.55
CA ILE A 975 -10.17 43.04 -29.45
C ILE A 975 -9.72 41.87 -28.57
N ILE A 976 -9.81 42.03 -27.26
CA ILE A 976 -9.60 40.98 -26.27
C ILE A 976 -10.76 40.91 -25.28
N ASN A 977 -11.17 39.69 -24.93
CA ASN A 977 -12.16 39.45 -23.89
C ASN A 977 -11.45 38.82 -22.70
N VAL A 978 -11.59 39.46 -21.54
CA VAL A 978 -10.83 39.17 -20.34
C VAL A 978 -11.81 38.77 -19.24
N LYS A 979 -11.57 37.61 -18.62
CA LYS A 979 -12.34 37.14 -17.46
C LYS A 979 -11.62 37.60 -16.21
N GLU A 980 -12.38 38.23 -15.32
CA GLU A 980 -11.97 38.60 -13.97
C GLU A 980 -13.22 38.72 -13.08
N ASN A 981 -13.11 38.32 -11.82
CA ASN A 981 -14.16 38.46 -10.81
C ASN A 981 -14.04 39.81 -10.07
N ASN A 982 -12.81 40.26 -9.79
CA ASN A 982 -12.51 41.42 -8.93
C ASN A 982 -12.40 42.76 -9.69
N GLY A 983 -12.68 42.73 -11.00
CA GLY A 983 -12.58 43.87 -11.91
C GLY A 983 -11.16 44.11 -12.45
N ILE A 984 -11.08 44.63 -13.67
CA ILE A 984 -9.83 44.80 -14.42
C ILE A 984 -9.39 46.26 -14.37
N ALA A 985 -8.20 46.54 -13.83
CA ALA A 985 -7.63 47.89 -13.82
C ALA A 985 -7.17 48.35 -15.22
N GLY A 986 -6.83 47.41 -16.11
CA GLY A 986 -6.67 47.65 -17.54
C GLY A 986 -5.83 46.60 -18.26
N CYS A 987 -5.72 46.74 -19.58
CA CYS A 987 -4.85 45.92 -20.41
C CYS A 987 -3.95 46.80 -21.29
N ARG A 988 -2.70 46.37 -21.45
CA ARG A 988 -1.64 47.08 -22.17
C ARG A 988 -0.92 46.19 -23.17
N TYR A 989 -0.24 46.83 -24.11
CA TYR A 989 0.60 46.16 -25.10
C TYR A 989 1.81 47.02 -25.50
N THR A 990 2.83 46.37 -26.05
CA THR A 990 4.05 46.99 -26.58
C THR A 990 4.58 46.20 -27.77
N GLN A 991 5.25 46.87 -28.72
CA GLN A 991 6.10 46.17 -29.71
C GLN A 991 7.53 45.92 -29.21
N SER A 992 7.95 46.59 -28.13
CA SER A 992 9.28 46.40 -27.57
C SER A 992 9.37 45.06 -26.83
N GLY A 993 10.58 44.48 -26.76
CA GLY A 993 10.86 43.24 -26.02
C GLY A 993 10.81 43.36 -24.49
N VAL A 994 9.97 44.27 -23.98
CA VAL A 994 9.74 44.58 -22.57
C VAL A 994 8.80 43.55 -21.95
N SER A 995 9.04 43.22 -20.67
CA SER A 995 8.33 42.16 -19.94
C SER A 995 7.48 42.64 -18.75
N THR A 996 7.34 43.96 -18.54
CA THR A 996 6.64 44.55 -17.38
C THR A 996 5.49 45.45 -17.82
N TYR A 997 4.36 45.41 -17.09
CA TYR A 997 3.13 46.12 -17.44
C TYR A 997 3.30 47.65 -17.39
N GLU A 998 4.11 48.17 -16.47
CA GLU A 998 4.36 49.61 -16.29
C GLU A 998 5.07 50.23 -17.49
N GLU A 999 5.97 49.47 -18.13
CA GLU A 999 6.81 49.91 -19.25
C GLU A 999 6.11 49.77 -20.61
N MET A 1000 5.01 49.02 -20.70
CA MET A 1000 4.18 48.94 -21.91
C MET A 1000 3.55 50.30 -22.25
N GLU A 1001 3.87 50.84 -23.42
CA GLU A 1001 3.52 52.20 -23.83
C GLU A 1001 2.08 52.39 -24.34
N SER A 1002 1.42 51.31 -24.75
CA SER A 1002 0.07 51.35 -25.35
C SER A 1002 -0.96 50.63 -24.48
N SER A 1003 -2.22 51.07 -24.54
CA SER A 1003 -3.34 50.52 -23.76
C SER A 1003 -4.54 50.20 -24.65
N PHE A 1004 -5.26 49.13 -24.33
CA PHE A 1004 -6.59 48.89 -24.90
C PHE A 1004 -7.61 49.85 -24.28
N THR A 1005 -8.70 50.11 -24.99
CA THR A 1005 -9.85 50.89 -24.53
C THR A 1005 -10.98 49.94 -24.13
N LEU A 1006 -11.57 50.14 -22.96
CA LEU A 1006 -12.77 49.42 -22.52
C LEU A 1006 -13.93 49.65 -23.50
N ILE A 1007 -14.51 48.57 -24.03
CA ILE A 1007 -15.72 48.61 -24.88
C ILE A 1007 -16.97 48.38 -24.01
N GLY A 1008 -16.96 47.34 -23.17
CA GLY A 1008 -18.04 47.01 -22.25
C GLY A 1008 -18.02 45.53 -21.85
N ASP A 1009 -19.04 45.06 -21.14
CA ASP A 1009 -19.13 43.67 -20.70
C ASP A 1009 -19.91 42.80 -21.70
N VAL A 1010 -19.41 41.59 -21.94
CA VAL A 1010 -19.90 40.61 -22.91
C VAL A 1010 -20.01 39.23 -22.25
N SER A 1011 -20.78 38.31 -22.84
CA SER A 1011 -20.76 36.90 -22.39
C SER A 1011 -19.46 36.23 -22.86
N CYS A 1012 -18.75 35.57 -21.95
CA CYS A 1012 -17.60 34.75 -22.27
C CYS A 1012 -18.06 33.53 -23.11
N ILE A 1013 -17.68 33.47 -24.39
CA ILE A 1013 -18.16 32.41 -25.32
C ILE A 1013 -17.96 31.01 -24.73
N GLY A 1014 -19.05 30.25 -24.66
CA GLY A 1014 -19.07 28.88 -24.14
C GLY A 1014 -19.28 28.76 -22.63
N THR A 1015 -19.53 29.85 -21.90
CA THR A 1015 -19.77 29.83 -20.44
C THR A 1015 -20.83 30.86 -20.02
N ASP A 1016 -21.41 30.67 -18.84
CA ASP A 1016 -22.36 31.63 -18.24
C ASP A 1016 -21.70 32.87 -17.60
N TYR A 1017 -20.36 32.98 -17.65
CA TYR A 1017 -19.61 34.11 -17.08
C TYR A 1017 -19.67 35.36 -17.98
N THR A 1018 -19.59 36.53 -17.35
CA THR A 1018 -19.31 37.81 -18.01
C THR A 1018 -17.80 38.03 -18.16
N CYS A 1019 -17.37 38.38 -19.37
CA CYS A 1019 -16.03 38.86 -19.69
C CYS A 1019 -16.13 40.37 -19.95
N THR A 1020 -15.06 41.12 -19.67
CA THR A 1020 -14.97 42.51 -20.11
C THR A 1020 -14.21 42.57 -21.44
N GLU A 1021 -14.81 43.22 -22.43
CA GLU A 1021 -14.28 43.42 -23.79
C GLU A 1021 -13.47 44.72 -23.87
N TYR A 1022 -12.25 44.60 -24.38
CA TYR A 1022 -11.29 45.68 -24.57
C TYR A 1022 -10.82 45.71 -26.03
N GLY A 1023 -10.73 46.90 -26.63
CA GLY A 1023 -10.35 47.06 -28.04
C GLY A 1023 -9.35 48.18 -28.32
N THR A 1024 -8.62 48.04 -29.42
CA THR A 1024 -7.70 49.06 -29.95
C THR A 1024 -7.66 48.98 -31.48
N THR A 1025 -7.16 50.01 -32.16
CA THR A 1025 -6.99 50.00 -33.62
C THR A 1025 -5.52 50.17 -33.95
N LEU A 1026 -4.90 49.13 -34.51
CA LEU A 1026 -3.49 49.15 -34.91
C LEU A 1026 -3.36 49.62 -36.35
N ASN A 1027 -2.48 50.60 -36.62
CA ASN A 1027 -2.15 51.04 -37.97
C ASN A 1027 -0.84 50.38 -38.43
N LEU A 1028 -0.94 49.28 -39.18
CA LEU A 1028 0.19 48.46 -39.63
C LEU A 1028 1.17 49.22 -40.55
N VAL A 1029 0.80 50.40 -41.03
CA VAL A 1029 1.65 51.31 -41.81
C VAL A 1029 2.64 52.10 -40.93
N ASP A 1030 2.31 52.38 -39.68
CA ASP A 1030 3.12 53.19 -38.75
C ASP A 1030 3.99 52.36 -37.78
N LEU A 1031 3.77 51.03 -37.76
CA LEU A 1031 4.37 50.09 -36.81
C LEU A 1031 5.67 49.46 -37.35
N GLU A 1032 6.60 49.11 -36.45
CA GLU A 1032 7.79 48.35 -36.83
C GLU A 1032 7.40 46.88 -37.09
N TYR A 1033 8.05 46.24 -38.06
CA TYR A 1033 7.81 44.85 -38.43
C TYR A 1033 9.13 44.10 -38.62
N LEU A 1034 9.08 42.80 -38.41
CA LEU A 1034 10.13 41.87 -38.82
C LEU A 1034 9.87 41.44 -40.26
N ASP A 1035 10.88 41.57 -41.11
CA ASP A 1035 10.84 41.05 -42.47
C ASP A 1035 11.01 39.53 -42.44
N MET A 1036 10.00 38.79 -42.88
CA MET A 1036 10.05 37.33 -42.86
C MET A 1036 11.03 36.79 -43.90
N GLU A 1037 11.38 37.56 -44.94
CA GLU A 1037 12.42 37.19 -45.90
C GLU A 1037 13.81 37.18 -45.24
N GLU A 1038 14.12 38.17 -44.38
CA GLU A 1038 15.37 38.20 -43.61
C GLU A 1038 15.45 37.09 -42.54
N LEU A 1039 14.30 36.66 -42.00
CA LEU A 1039 14.23 35.57 -41.01
C LEU A 1039 14.26 34.15 -41.62
N THR A 1040 13.59 33.94 -42.76
CA THR A 1040 13.38 32.60 -43.36
C THR A 1040 14.26 32.32 -44.57
N GLY A 1041 14.73 33.36 -45.27
CA GLY A 1041 15.41 33.24 -46.56
C GLY A 1041 14.48 32.89 -47.73
N VAL A 1042 13.15 33.00 -47.56
CA VAL A 1042 12.15 32.79 -48.61
C VAL A 1042 11.69 34.14 -49.14
N GLU A 1043 11.95 34.41 -50.42
CA GLU A 1043 11.50 35.64 -51.08
C GLU A 1043 9.97 35.78 -50.97
N GLY A 1044 9.48 36.93 -50.51
CA GLY A 1044 8.04 37.18 -50.37
C GLY A 1044 7.35 36.59 -49.14
N ALA A 1045 8.07 36.09 -48.13
CA ALA A 1045 7.49 35.50 -46.91
C ALA A 1045 6.64 36.44 -46.01
N GLY A 1046 6.54 37.74 -46.35
CA GLY A 1046 5.66 38.71 -45.71
C GLY A 1046 6.25 39.50 -44.54
N ARG A 1047 5.39 40.23 -43.82
CA ARG A 1047 5.76 41.14 -42.72
C ARG A 1047 5.12 40.67 -41.42
N SER A 1048 5.94 40.35 -40.42
CA SER A 1048 5.47 39.94 -39.10
C SER A 1048 5.48 41.10 -38.11
N TYR A 1049 4.35 41.32 -37.43
CA TYR A 1049 4.18 42.32 -36.39
C TYR A 1049 3.98 41.61 -35.06
N VAL A 1050 4.97 41.70 -34.17
CA VAL A 1050 4.95 41.04 -32.86
C VAL A 1050 4.66 42.05 -31.75
N PHE A 1051 3.83 41.64 -30.80
CA PHE A 1051 3.41 42.42 -29.63
C PHE A 1051 3.51 41.56 -28.37
N ASN A 1052 3.85 42.19 -27.25
CA ASN A 1052 3.70 41.60 -25.92
C ASN A 1052 2.53 42.33 -25.23
N MET A 1053 1.57 41.60 -24.65
CA MET A 1053 0.44 42.19 -23.92
C MET A 1053 0.31 41.65 -22.48
N SER A 1054 -0.29 42.45 -21.60
CA SER A 1054 -0.68 42.03 -20.26
C SER A 1054 -1.91 42.80 -19.80
N CYS A 1055 -2.82 42.11 -19.13
CA CYS A 1055 -3.88 42.71 -18.32
C CYS A 1055 -3.44 42.77 -16.84
N MET A 1056 -4.14 43.60 -16.06
CA MET A 1056 -3.95 43.77 -14.62
C MET A 1056 -5.32 43.91 -13.93
N ASP A 1057 -5.52 43.19 -12.83
CA ASP A 1057 -6.75 43.23 -12.00
C ASP A 1057 -6.78 44.46 -11.06
N GLY A 1058 -7.81 44.54 -10.21
CA GLY A 1058 -7.96 45.59 -9.20
C GLY A 1058 -7.04 45.47 -7.98
N ALA A 1059 -6.46 44.30 -7.70
CA ALA A 1059 -5.51 44.06 -6.60
C ALA A 1059 -4.05 44.38 -6.99
N GLY A 1060 -3.73 44.25 -8.28
CA GLY A 1060 -2.42 44.55 -8.87
C GLY A 1060 -1.68 43.35 -9.47
N ASN A 1061 -2.30 42.15 -9.57
CA ASN A 1061 -1.67 41.04 -10.29
C ASN A 1061 -1.79 41.27 -11.80
N PHE A 1062 -0.86 40.70 -12.58
CA PHE A 1062 -0.80 40.87 -14.03
C PHE A 1062 -0.12 39.68 -14.71
N ASN A 1063 -0.38 39.50 -16.01
CA ASN A 1063 0.14 38.35 -16.76
C ASN A 1063 1.68 38.44 -16.91
N ASN A 1064 2.39 37.58 -16.18
CA ASN A 1064 3.85 37.51 -16.18
C ASN A 1064 4.31 36.05 -16.39
N PRO A 1065 4.95 35.69 -17.53
CA PRO A 1065 5.33 36.58 -18.63
C PRO A 1065 4.12 37.15 -19.41
N PRO A 1066 4.27 38.31 -20.07
CA PRO A 1066 3.28 38.82 -21.02
C PRO A 1066 2.91 37.82 -22.12
N LEU A 1067 1.65 37.86 -22.56
CA LEU A 1067 1.18 37.08 -23.70
C LEU A 1067 1.76 37.66 -25.00
N GLN A 1068 2.54 36.85 -25.73
CA GLN A 1068 3.12 37.23 -27.01
C GLN A 1068 2.17 36.91 -28.16
N MET A 1069 1.92 37.91 -29.00
CA MET A 1069 0.94 37.91 -30.08
C MET A 1069 1.58 38.39 -31.39
N GLY A 1070 1.42 37.61 -32.46
CA GLY A 1070 1.91 37.95 -33.80
C GLY A 1070 0.78 38.10 -34.82
N PHE A 1071 0.96 39.02 -35.78
CA PHE A 1071 0.18 39.06 -37.02
C PHE A 1071 1.14 38.97 -38.21
N VAL A 1072 0.75 38.30 -39.28
CA VAL A 1072 1.58 38.15 -40.50
C VAL A 1072 0.82 38.72 -41.69
N VAL A 1073 1.33 39.81 -42.29
CA VAL A 1073 0.80 40.35 -43.53
C VAL A 1073 1.52 39.70 -44.71
N ILE A 1074 0.80 38.89 -45.49
CA ILE A 1074 1.34 38.14 -46.64
C ILE A 1074 1.09 38.95 -47.92
N PRO A 1075 2.09 39.13 -48.80
CA PRO A 1075 1.91 39.87 -50.06
C PRO A 1075 0.92 39.18 -51.00
N THR A 1076 0.38 39.94 -51.96
CA THR A 1076 -0.42 39.32 -53.03
C THR A 1076 0.43 38.39 -53.90
N PHE A 1077 -0.18 37.30 -54.34
CA PHE A 1077 0.39 36.37 -55.32
C PHE A 1077 0.08 36.80 -56.77
N ALA A 1078 0.76 36.19 -57.74
CA ALA A 1078 0.46 36.28 -59.15
C ALA A 1078 -0.42 35.09 -59.61
N LEU A 1079 -1.36 35.36 -60.52
CA LEU A 1079 -2.23 34.37 -61.14
C LEU A 1079 -1.94 34.29 -62.64
N THR A 1080 -1.93 33.09 -63.23
CA THR A 1080 -1.75 32.90 -64.68
C THR A 1080 -2.57 31.71 -65.16
N ILE A 1081 -3.43 31.93 -66.16
CA ILE A 1081 -4.14 30.86 -66.86
C ILE A 1081 -3.20 30.32 -67.94
N LEU A 1082 -2.75 29.07 -67.79
CA LEU A 1082 -1.85 28.38 -68.73
C LEU A 1082 -2.61 27.76 -69.90
N SER A 1083 -3.78 27.19 -69.61
CA SER A 1083 -4.73 26.65 -70.59
C SER A 1083 -6.17 26.97 -70.18
N PRO A 1084 -7.08 27.30 -71.13
CA PRO A 1084 -6.80 27.59 -72.53
C PRO A 1084 -6.08 28.94 -72.71
N ILE A 1085 -5.30 29.07 -73.78
CA ILE A 1085 -4.60 30.32 -74.12
C ILE A 1085 -5.61 31.34 -74.68
N ASP A 1086 -5.49 32.62 -74.31
CA ASP A 1086 -6.37 33.68 -74.83
C ASP A 1086 -6.37 33.76 -76.37
N GLY A 1087 -7.58 33.81 -76.94
CA GLY A 1087 -7.85 33.79 -78.37
C GLY A 1087 -7.64 32.43 -79.06
N SER A 1088 -7.41 31.34 -78.33
CA SER A 1088 -7.16 30.01 -78.92
C SER A 1088 -8.43 29.30 -79.45
N GLU A 1089 -8.23 28.40 -80.41
CA GLU A 1089 -9.22 27.45 -80.90
C GLU A 1089 -8.85 26.05 -80.39
N SER A 1090 -9.75 25.41 -79.63
CA SER A 1090 -9.62 23.98 -79.26
C SER A 1090 -10.59 23.13 -80.07
N TYR A 1091 -10.13 21.93 -80.43
CA TYR A 1091 -10.92 20.87 -81.08
C TYR A 1091 -11.26 19.73 -80.10
N GLU A 1092 -10.89 19.85 -78.82
CA GLU A 1092 -11.26 18.93 -77.76
C GLU A 1092 -12.69 19.24 -77.28
N SER A 1093 -13.49 18.20 -77.02
CA SER A 1093 -14.87 18.36 -76.53
C SER A 1093 -14.97 18.76 -75.05
N ASN A 1094 -13.94 18.42 -74.26
CA ASN A 1094 -13.74 18.88 -72.89
C ASN A 1094 -12.30 19.42 -72.73
N PRO A 1095 -12.02 20.67 -73.14
CA PRO A 1095 -10.65 21.21 -73.10
C PRO A 1095 -10.13 21.35 -71.67
N LEU A 1096 -8.83 21.13 -71.48
CA LEU A 1096 -8.14 21.31 -70.21
C LEU A 1096 -8.09 22.80 -69.81
N ILE A 1097 -8.63 23.11 -68.63
CA ILE A 1097 -8.23 24.27 -67.84
C ILE A 1097 -6.97 23.90 -67.08
N GLU A 1098 -5.95 24.75 -67.14
CA GLU A 1098 -4.77 24.66 -66.30
C GLU A 1098 -4.42 26.07 -65.82
N VAL A 1099 -4.37 26.27 -64.51
CA VAL A 1099 -4.09 27.56 -63.88
C VAL A 1099 -2.91 27.41 -62.93
N GLN A 1100 -2.01 28.39 -62.93
CA GLN A 1100 -0.87 28.44 -62.04
C GLN A 1100 -0.85 29.73 -61.23
N THR A 1101 -0.47 29.60 -59.96
CA THR A 1101 -0.14 30.69 -59.04
C THR A 1101 1.35 30.61 -58.63
N ASP A 1102 1.87 31.62 -57.93
CA ASP A 1102 3.18 31.57 -57.26
C ASP A 1102 3.09 31.36 -55.74
N SER A 1103 1.88 31.27 -55.19
CA SER A 1103 1.58 30.84 -53.82
C SER A 1103 0.58 29.67 -53.78
N LEU A 1104 0.41 29.08 -52.59
CA LEU A 1104 -0.61 28.05 -52.34
C LEU A 1104 -1.99 28.72 -52.25
N THR A 1105 -2.90 28.41 -53.17
CA THR A 1105 -4.23 29.05 -53.27
C THR A 1105 -5.35 28.02 -53.41
N LEU A 1106 -6.55 28.37 -52.96
CA LEU A 1106 -7.80 27.75 -53.39
C LEU A 1106 -8.36 28.55 -54.57
N CYS A 1107 -8.76 27.89 -55.66
CA CYS A 1107 -9.30 28.53 -56.85
C CYS A 1107 -10.73 28.08 -57.17
N ASP A 1108 -11.53 29.01 -57.67
CA ASP A 1108 -12.83 28.79 -58.31
C ASP A 1108 -12.82 29.41 -59.71
N TYR A 1109 -13.69 28.98 -60.61
CA TYR A 1109 -13.78 29.55 -61.95
C TYR A 1109 -15.21 29.75 -62.45
N LYS A 1110 -15.37 30.63 -63.44
CA LYS A 1110 -16.63 30.88 -64.13
C LYS A 1110 -16.45 30.65 -65.61
N MET A 1111 -17.37 29.88 -66.19
CA MET A 1111 -17.46 29.69 -67.64
C MET A 1111 -18.72 30.38 -68.14
N ASP A 1112 -18.57 31.40 -68.97
CA ASP A 1112 -19.66 32.22 -69.52
C ASP A 1112 -20.63 32.79 -68.47
N GLY A 1113 -20.11 33.04 -67.25
CA GLY A 1113 -20.85 33.57 -66.11
C GLY A 1113 -21.59 32.53 -65.25
N GLN A 1114 -21.46 31.23 -65.55
CA GLN A 1114 -21.83 30.15 -64.63
C GLN A 1114 -20.62 29.77 -63.78
N GLU A 1115 -20.82 29.61 -62.46
CA GLU A 1115 -19.79 29.26 -61.47
C GLU A 1115 -19.53 27.75 -61.43
N TYR A 1116 -18.26 27.39 -61.24
CA TYR A 1116 -17.69 26.06 -61.09
C TYR A 1116 -16.54 26.12 -60.08
N ASN A 1117 -16.25 25.01 -59.42
CA ASN A 1117 -15.12 24.83 -58.53
C ASN A 1117 -14.17 23.81 -59.19
N PHE A 1118 -12.86 23.96 -59.00
CA PHE A 1118 -11.90 22.97 -59.52
C PHE A 1118 -12.15 21.59 -58.89
N SER A 1119 -12.10 20.54 -59.69
CA SER A 1119 -12.38 19.16 -59.26
C SER A 1119 -11.33 18.62 -58.29
N VAL A 1120 -11.64 18.69 -56.98
CA VAL A 1120 -10.90 17.94 -55.94
C VAL A 1120 -11.32 16.47 -56.03
N ASP A 1121 -10.46 15.63 -56.63
CA ASP A 1121 -10.79 14.27 -57.07
C ASP A 1121 -11.16 13.27 -55.94
N GLU A 1122 -10.92 13.60 -54.67
CA GLU A 1122 -11.36 12.79 -53.53
C GLU A 1122 -12.30 13.54 -52.56
N PRO A 1123 -13.57 13.12 -52.40
CA PRO A 1123 -14.54 13.74 -51.49
C PRO A 1123 -14.29 13.31 -50.04
N GLY A 1124 -13.16 13.73 -49.48
CA GLY A 1124 -12.76 13.41 -48.10
C GLY A 1124 -11.65 14.29 -47.51
N PHE A 1125 -10.83 14.94 -48.34
CA PHE A 1125 -9.73 15.76 -47.86
C PHE A 1125 -10.08 17.25 -47.68
N TYR A 1126 -9.25 17.91 -46.86
CA TYR A 1126 -9.27 19.34 -46.57
C TYR A 1126 -9.13 20.17 -47.86
N TYR A 1127 -9.55 21.44 -47.84
CA TYR A 1127 -9.37 22.37 -48.98
C TYR A 1127 -7.91 22.35 -49.45
N ASP A 1128 -7.65 21.76 -50.63
CA ASP A 1128 -6.28 21.53 -51.09
C ASP A 1128 -5.73 22.79 -51.78
N TYR A 1129 -4.99 23.58 -51.01
CA TYR A 1129 -4.34 24.80 -51.48
C TYR A 1129 -3.17 24.44 -52.39
N SER A 1130 -3.37 24.51 -53.72
CA SER A 1130 -2.37 24.14 -54.72
C SER A 1130 -1.71 25.36 -55.39
N ILE A 1131 -0.55 25.11 -56.00
CA ILE A 1131 0.17 26.03 -56.92
C ILE A 1131 -0.33 25.85 -58.37
N VAL A 1132 -0.90 24.69 -58.70
CA VAL A 1132 -1.44 24.37 -60.03
C VAL A 1132 -2.82 23.73 -59.90
N HIS A 1133 -3.79 24.28 -60.63
CA HIS A 1133 -5.20 23.92 -60.60
C HIS A 1133 -5.62 23.42 -62.00
N PRO A 1134 -5.68 22.10 -62.23
CA PRO A 1134 -6.18 21.51 -63.46
C PRO A 1134 -7.68 21.17 -63.36
N ASP A 1135 -8.43 21.30 -64.46
CA ASP A 1135 -9.79 20.74 -64.59
C ASP A 1135 -10.15 20.46 -66.06
N ALA A 1136 -11.11 19.59 -66.34
CA ALA A 1136 -11.56 19.26 -67.69
C ALA A 1136 -12.97 19.81 -67.95
N LEU A 1137 -13.12 20.69 -68.95
CA LEU A 1137 -14.38 21.41 -69.20
C LEU A 1137 -15.53 20.53 -69.70
N SER A 1138 -16.26 19.91 -68.77
CA SER A 1138 -17.32 18.96 -69.07
C SER A 1138 -18.47 19.58 -69.90
N GLY A 1139 -18.60 19.15 -71.16
CA GLY A 1139 -19.81 19.34 -71.96
C GLY A 1139 -19.97 20.73 -72.61
N SER A 1140 -18.87 21.37 -72.99
CA SER A 1140 -18.93 22.68 -73.67
C SER A 1140 -19.74 22.62 -74.99
N PRO A 1141 -20.74 23.50 -75.20
CA PRO A 1141 -21.54 23.49 -76.42
C PRO A 1141 -20.70 23.98 -77.61
N SER A 1142 -20.40 23.08 -78.54
CA SER A 1142 -19.50 23.35 -79.65
C SER A 1142 -19.93 24.49 -80.58
N GLY A 1143 -18.98 25.35 -80.97
CA GLY A 1143 -19.17 26.45 -81.91
C GLY A 1143 -19.39 27.83 -81.28
N THR A 1144 -19.25 27.95 -79.95
CA THR A 1144 -19.29 29.24 -79.24
C THR A 1144 -17.91 29.77 -78.86
N ARG A 1145 -17.88 31.08 -78.59
CA ARG A 1145 -16.79 31.78 -77.89
C ARG A 1145 -17.11 31.67 -76.40
N HIS A 1146 -16.14 31.23 -75.63
CA HIS A 1146 -16.23 31.00 -74.20
C HIS A 1146 -15.37 32.00 -73.45
N THR A 1147 -15.84 32.41 -72.27
CA THR A 1147 -15.13 33.31 -71.36
C THR A 1147 -14.83 32.55 -70.06
N LEU A 1148 -13.56 32.30 -69.79
CA LEU A 1148 -13.08 31.75 -68.53
C LEU A 1148 -12.66 32.89 -67.62
N GLU A 1149 -13.32 33.06 -66.48
CA GLU A 1149 -12.90 33.96 -65.40
C GLU A 1149 -12.46 33.10 -64.21
N VAL A 1150 -11.19 33.14 -63.83
CA VAL A 1150 -10.67 32.38 -62.66
C VAL A 1150 -10.48 33.35 -61.50
N THR A 1151 -10.83 32.92 -60.29
CA THR A 1151 -10.59 33.66 -59.05
C THR A 1151 -9.94 32.73 -58.04
N CYS A 1152 -8.75 33.07 -57.58
CA CYS A 1152 -8.01 32.33 -56.56
C CYS A 1152 -7.90 33.15 -55.28
N THR A 1153 -7.79 32.47 -54.14
CA THR A 1153 -7.62 33.06 -52.81
C THR A 1153 -6.57 32.28 -52.01
N ASP A 1154 -5.62 32.98 -51.36
CA ASP A 1154 -4.57 32.35 -50.53
C ASP A 1154 -5.01 32.16 -49.07
N ASP A 1155 -4.12 31.59 -48.25
CA ASP A 1155 -4.36 31.37 -46.81
C ASP A 1155 -4.29 32.65 -45.94
N ALA A 1156 -4.02 33.81 -46.57
CA ALA A 1156 -4.15 35.14 -45.99
C ALA A 1156 -5.38 35.90 -46.50
N PHE A 1157 -6.24 35.26 -47.31
CA PHE A 1157 -7.39 35.89 -47.97
C PHE A 1157 -7.02 37.05 -48.91
N ASN A 1158 -5.83 37.06 -49.50
CA ASN A 1158 -5.61 37.82 -50.74
C ASN A 1158 -6.43 37.13 -51.84
N THR A 1159 -7.15 37.89 -52.66
CA THR A 1159 -7.92 37.34 -53.79
C THR A 1159 -7.47 37.99 -55.09
N VAL A 1160 -7.17 37.17 -56.09
CA VAL A 1160 -6.74 37.58 -57.43
C VAL A 1160 -7.63 36.93 -58.47
N SER A 1161 -8.04 37.69 -59.49
CA SER A 1161 -8.85 37.19 -60.60
C SER A 1161 -8.23 37.54 -61.94
N GLU A 1162 -8.26 36.60 -62.88
CA GLU A 1162 -7.82 36.76 -64.28
C GLU A 1162 -8.84 36.16 -65.23
N SER A 1163 -8.80 36.55 -66.51
CA SER A 1163 -9.73 36.00 -67.51
C SER A 1163 -9.16 35.89 -68.92
N VAL A 1164 -9.62 34.86 -69.64
CA VAL A 1164 -9.26 34.57 -71.03
C VAL A 1164 -10.50 34.21 -71.86
N GLU A 1165 -10.46 34.49 -73.16
CA GLU A 1165 -11.47 34.07 -74.11
C GLU A 1165 -10.93 32.97 -75.04
N PHE A 1166 -11.74 31.98 -75.37
CA PHE A 1166 -11.34 30.91 -76.29
C PHE A 1166 -12.53 30.39 -77.11
N TYR A 1167 -12.27 29.51 -78.07
CA TYR A 1167 -13.28 28.92 -78.94
C TYR A 1167 -13.22 27.38 -78.86
N VAL A 1168 -14.36 26.73 -78.66
CA VAL A 1168 -14.48 25.28 -78.82
C VAL A 1168 -15.10 25.00 -80.17
N ILE A 1169 -14.35 24.37 -81.07
CA ILE A 1169 -14.80 24.06 -82.43
C ILE A 1169 -15.25 22.61 -82.49
N GLN A 1170 -16.49 22.39 -82.96
CA GLN A 1170 -17.00 21.04 -83.23
C GLN A 1170 -16.18 20.40 -84.35
N ASP A 1171 -15.61 19.21 -84.13
CA ASP A 1171 -15.33 18.37 -85.28
C ASP A 1171 -16.62 17.70 -85.77
N VAL A 1172 -16.78 17.69 -87.09
CA VAL A 1172 -17.95 17.19 -87.85
C VAL A 1172 -17.53 16.17 -88.90
N ASN A 1173 -16.25 15.76 -88.87
CA ASN A 1173 -15.67 14.73 -89.71
C ASN A 1173 -15.58 13.45 -88.88
N ALA A 1174 -15.92 12.31 -89.47
CA ALA A 1174 -15.59 11.03 -88.85
C ALA A 1174 -14.06 10.77 -88.91
N PRO A 1175 -13.49 10.03 -87.94
CA PRO A 1175 -12.10 9.61 -88.00
C PRO A 1175 -11.77 8.94 -89.33
N LYS A 1176 -10.57 9.14 -89.87
CA LYS A 1176 -10.18 8.58 -91.16
C LYS A 1176 -9.16 7.47 -90.96
N LEU A 1177 -9.41 6.36 -91.64
CA LEU A 1177 -8.57 5.17 -91.59
C LEU A 1177 -7.20 5.42 -92.25
N VAL A 1178 -6.15 5.58 -91.45
CA VAL A 1178 -4.77 5.78 -91.91
C VAL A 1178 -4.11 4.47 -92.32
N SER A 1179 -4.28 3.40 -91.53
CA SER A 1179 -3.79 2.07 -91.91
C SER A 1179 -4.51 0.92 -91.20
N ILE A 1180 -4.54 -0.23 -91.88
CA ILE A 1180 -4.87 -1.53 -91.30
C ILE A 1180 -3.71 -2.49 -91.61
N TYR A 1181 -3.32 -3.30 -90.64
CA TYR A 1181 -2.36 -4.40 -90.84
C TYR A 1181 -2.57 -5.50 -89.80
N ASP A 1182 -2.31 -6.75 -90.18
CA ASP A 1182 -2.15 -7.84 -89.22
C ASP A 1182 -0.72 -7.88 -88.67
N LYS A 1183 -0.56 -8.36 -87.44
CA LYS A 1183 0.74 -8.77 -86.88
C LYS A 1183 0.51 -9.71 -85.70
N ASN A 1184 1.14 -10.88 -85.71
CA ASN A 1184 1.10 -11.87 -84.62
C ASN A 1184 -0.34 -12.26 -84.19
N SER A 1185 -1.20 -12.59 -85.16
CA SER A 1185 -2.63 -12.89 -84.94
C SER A 1185 -3.42 -11.78 -84.22
N LYS A 1186 -3.01 -10.53 -84.40
CA LYS A 1186 -3.79 -9.34 -84.05
C LYS A 1186 -3.97 -8.44 -85.27
N LEU A 1187 -5.16 -7.88 -85.40
CA LEU A 1187 -5.48 -6.85 -86.38
C LEU A 1187 -5.27 -5.48 -85.73
N PHE A 1188 -4.50 -4.61 -86.38
CA PHE A 1188 -4.29 -3.23 -85.94
C PHE A 1188 -5.06 -2.27 -86.85
N VAL A 1189 -5.73 -1.30 -86.23
CA VAL A 1189 -6.40 -0.15 -86.86
C VAL A 1189 -5.67 1.11 -86.40
N VAL A 1190 -5.31 1.98 -87.33
CA VAL A 1190 -4.71 3.29 -87.05
C VAL A 1190 -5.51 4.37 -87.76
N LEU A 1191 -5.82 5.44 -87.04
CA LEU A 1191 -6.64 6.56 -87.47
C LEU A 1191 -5.77 7.83 -87.61
N ASP A 1192 -6.32 8.92 -88.16
CA ASP A 1192 -5.66 10.24 -88.19
C ASP A 1192 -5.99 11.14 -86.99
N GLU A 1193 -6.93 10.72 -86.15
CA GLU A 1193 -7.35 11.36 -84.90
C GLU A 1193 -7.69 10.29 -83.84
N GLU A 1194 -7.95 10.72 -82.59
CA GLU A 1194 -8.21 9.79 -81.49
C GLU A 1194 -9.68 9.34 -81.45
N ALA A 1195 -9.88 8.03 -81.28
CA ALA A 1195 -11.22 7.45 -81.23
C ALA A 1195 -11.34 6.33 -80.19
N THR A 1196 -12.58 5.92 -79.98
CA THR A 1196 -13.05 4.79 -79.20
C THR A 1196 -13.58 3.76 -80.21
N CYS A 1197 -12.82 2.69 -80.47
CA CYS A 1197 -13.18 1.67 -81.47
C CYS A 1197 -13.78 0.40 -80.85
N THR A 1198 -14.95 0.00 -81.34
CA THR A 1198 -15.57 -1.32 -81.09
C THR A 1198 -15.53 -2.18 -82.36
N TYR A 1199 -15.69 -3.48 -82.19
CA TYR A 1199 -15.83 -4.43 -83.30
C TYR A 1199 -16.89 -5.50 -83.01
N HIS A 1200 -17.45 -6.08 -84.07
CA HIS A 1200 -18.32 -7.24 -83.96
C HIS A 1200 -18.11 -8.22 -85.11
N THR A 1201 -18.24 -9.52 -84.80
CA THR A 1201 -18.13 -10.64 -85.76
C THR A 1201 -19.50 -11.14 -86.22
N SER A 1202 -20.57 -10.71 -85.52
CA SER A 1202 -21.97 -10.95 -85.87
C SER A 1202 -22.85 -9.82 -85.33
N ASN A 1203 -24.08 -9.68 -85.84
CA ASN A 1203 -24.97 -8.53 -85.62
C ASN A 1203 -25.59 -8.42 -84.21
N VAL A 1204 -24.90 -8.81 -83.12
CA VAL A 1204 -25.53 -9.00 -81.80
C VAL A 1204 -24.81 -8.29 -80.65
N GLU A 1205 -23.47 -8.31 -80.59
CA GLU A 1205 -22.70 -7.74 -79.47
C GLU A 1205 -21.45 -7.01 -79.97
N GLU A 1206 -21.22 -5.79 -79.46
CA GLU A 1206 -20.02 -5.00 -79.72
C GLU A 1206 -18.94 -5.28 -78.67
N THR A 1207 -17.72 -5.56 -79.12
CA THR A 1207 -16.55 -5.80 -78.27
C THR A 1207 -15.58 -4.61 -78.43
N PRO A 1208 -15.08 -4.00 -77.35
CA PRO A 1208 -14.08 -2.94 -77.46
C PRO A 1208 -12.76 -3.49 -78.02
N MET A 1209 -12.07 -2.70 -78.84
CA MET A 1209 -10.67 -2.94 -79.18
C MET A 1209 -9.75 -2.54 -78.01
N VAL A 1210 -8.44 -2.76 -78.13
CA VAL A 1210 -7.45 -2.38 -77.10
C VAL A 1210 -6.41 -1.41 -77.70
N PRO A 1211 -6.12 -0.24 -77.11
CA PRO A 1211 -6.86 0.42 -76.03
C PRO A 1211 -8.32 0.65 -76.43
N SER A 1212 -9.20 0.73 -75.44
CA SER A 1212 -10.66 0.76 -75.65
C SER A 1212 -11.23 2.15 -75.88
N VAL A 1213 -10.54 3.19 -75.39
CA VAL A 1213 -11.03 4.59 -75.38
C VAL A 1213 -9.94 5.50 -75.94
N ASN A 1214 -10.37 6.51 -76.71
CA ASN A 1214 -9.61 7.68 -77.20
C ASN A 1214 -8.11 7.43 -77.44
N THR A 1215 -7.75 6.77 -78.56
CA THR A 1215 -6.36 6.76 -79.06
C THR A 1215 -6.31 6.76 -80.59
N PHE A 1216 -5.15 7.08 -81.16
CA PHE A 1216 -4.89 6.95 -82.61
C PHE A 1216 -4.78 5.48 -83.10
N LYS A 1217 -4.68 4.49 -82.20
CA LYS A 1217 -4.28 3.12 -82.58
C LYS A 1217 -4.88 2.03 -81.69
N HIS A 1218 -5.68 1.17 -82.32
CA HIS A 1218 -6.36 0.06 -81.68
C HIS A 1218 -5.87 -1.30 -82.22
N GLN A 1219 -6.06 -2.36 -81.43
CA GLN A 1219 -5.86 -3.76 -81.82
C GLN A 1219 -7.00 -4.66 -81.34
N LEU A 1220 -7.35 -5.67 -82.14
CA LEU A 1220 -8.16 -6.82 -81.72
C LEU A 1220 -7.40 -8.13 -81.99
N SER A 1221 -7.75 -9.19 -81.26
CA SER A 1221 -7.22 -10.54 -81.52
C SER A 1221 -7.99 -11.19 -82.67
N LEU A 1222 -7.28 -11.76 -83.63
CA LEU A 1222 -7.87 -12.48 -84.76
C LEU A 1222 -8.24 -13.91 -84.36
N ASP A 1223 -9.48 -14.28 -84.61
CA ASP A 1223 -10.02 -15.63 -84.49
C ASP A 1223 -9.86 -16.34 -85.85
N PRO A 1224 -9.19 -17.50 -85.93
CA PRO A 1224 -8.94 -18.20 -87.19
C PRO A 1224 -10.22 -18.70 -87.90
N ASP A 1225 -11.35 -18.82 -87.20
CA ASP A 1225 -12.64 -19.22 -87.81
C ASP A 1225 -13.49 -18.00 -88.26
N THR A 1226 -13.09 -16.77 -87.94
CA THR A 1226 -13.79 -15.52 -88.33
C THR A 1226 -13.09 -14.81 -89.50
N LEU A 1227 -13.78 -14.74 -90.65
CA LEU A 1227 -13.28 -14.09 -91.88
C LEU A 1227 -13.73 -12.63 -92.08
N ILE A 1228 -14.62 -12.12 -91.23
CA ILE A 1228 -15.25 -10.80 -91.38
C ILE A 1228 -15.32 -10.10 -90.02
N TYR A 1229 -14.76 -8.90 -89.94
CA TYR A 1229 -14.84 -8.01 -88.78
C TYR A 1229 -15.54 -6.72 -89.19
N HIS A 1230 -16.63 -6.39 -88.53
CA HIS A 1230 -17.24 -5.06 -88.59
C HIS A 1230 -16.59 -4.22 -87.50
N ILE A 1231 -16.09 -3.04 -87.83
CA ILE A 1231 -15.42 -2.13 -86.89
C ILE A 1231 -16.12 -0.78 -86.96
N SER A 1232 -16.46 -0.23 -85.81
CA SER A 1232 -16.92 1.16 -85.66
C SER A 1232 -15.98 1.91 -84.74
N CYS A 1233 -15.68 3.16 -85.06
CA CYS A 1233 -14.82 4.03 -84.28
C CYS A 1233 -15.51 5.39 -84.12
N LEU A 1234 -15.79 5.77 -82.87
CA LEU A 1234 -16.35 7.06 -82.50
C LEU A 1234 -15.24 7.98 -82.00
N ASP A 1235 -15.08 9.17 -82.56
CA ASP A 1235 -14.18 10.18 -82.00
C ASP A 1235 -14.73 10.80 -80.70
N VAL A 1236 -13.99 11.76 -80.14
CA VAL A 1236 -14.39 12.52 -78.94
C VAL A 1236 -15.62 13.43 -79.13
N TRP A 1237 -16.14 13.52 -80.37
CA TRP A 1237 -17.33 14.28 -80.76
C TRP A 1237 -18.52 13.37 -81.12
N ASN A 1238 -18.35 12.05 -81.12
CA ASN A 1238 -19.29 11.02 -81.58
C ASN A 1238 -19.53 10.99 -83.11
N ASN A 1239 -18.59 11.46 -83.93
CA ASN A 1239 -18.59 11.19 -85.37
C ASN A 1239 -18.14 9.74 -85.62
N GLU A 1240 -18.94 8.98 -86.39
CA GLU A 1240 -18.75 7.53 -86.56
C GLU A 1240 -18.01 7.16 -87.85
N LEU A 1241 -16.87 6.48 -87.72
CA LEU A 1241 -16.23 5.72 -88.80
C LEU A 1241 -16.60 4.23 -88.69
N ALA A 1242 -17.52 3.76 -89.54
CA ALA A 1242 -17.85 2.34 -89.66
C ALA A 1242 -17.26 1.70 -90.95
N PHE A 1243 -16.58 0.56 -90.82
CA PHE A 1243 -16.03 -0.19 -91.96
C PHE A 1243 -16.00 -1.72 -91.71
N ILE A 1244 -15.71 -2.48 -92.76
CA ILE A 1244 -15.63 -3.95 -92.72
C ILE A 1244 -14.23 -4.39 -93.17
N VAL A 1245 -13.59 -5.22 -92.36
CA VAL A 1245 -12.32 -5.87 -92.66
C VAL A 1245 -12.57 -7.33 -93.02
N TYR A 1246 -11.96 -7.77 -94.11
CA TYR A 1246 -11.92 -9.17 -94.54
C TYR A 1246 -10.49 -9.66 -94.34
N VAL A 1247 -10.33 -10.84 -93.73
CA VAL A 1247 -9.05 -11.41 -93.27
C VAL A 1247 -8.68 -12.64 -94.10
#